data_AF-A0A0C3DTT1-F1
#
_entry.id   AF-A0A0C3DTT1-F1
#
_cell.length_a   1.000
_cell.length_b   1.000
_cell.length_c   1.000
_cell.angle_alpha   90.00
_cell.angle_beta   90.00
_cell.angle_gamma   90.00
#
_symmetry.space_group_name_H-M   'P 1'
#
loop_
_entity.id
_entity.type
_entity.pdbx_description
1 polymer ?
#
loop_
_entity_poly.entity_id
_entity_poly.type
_entity_poly.pdbx_seq_one_letter_code
_entity_poly.pdbx_strand_id
1 'polypeptide(L)'
;MVQAARHQFSAWCKAVIGRIQHTSASSASLVVRMYAGEALAFCQALHSIGKVSPQPHTPSFVAPWKRSVVRLDKTAYGFHALSPAPTSFNVIETSNLIDPLGLHNLLIVTVPLLCKSLSSTLYTETLRESATRGILTHLCGDPATISLLLGVVPSTYVSRFTTRSNMSDTTMRHMFGGLESQHYERLAWKSVDHGYAAEPSWKKSIRFAPEQLAKTLFEIYLQMFSDEGPSKWLDMSDLAMDGILHKIQSSGLLHYTRRSFALFLAHVQKRVQCDWTKVIDILRGLVTEDRMLIIGSNFCQELACQLLLAGFTLSSLPSPADVRDFRAQQDPLIFRDWSTVPQVVTVVLVVPRHAITNVQSDLSTFGTPILQCGIQAGLWYNIFACISASFGKLAISGRGENKTAVITEDSAGTHGTSPMVVSFPILVSTLFLNSDGAVGLAVRPTLSNRSLTEKLGQEMSIFRALLTDERYVHILSKAPTTNNSATDGAVSPITHGKSDGAVEHHPVHVETDDSNRRIQSLTSHIDITDAAEQVSLVGGCTVRTTQLSAHQVILHIEKHRRIVAFPLPVDALNAKLRVARKSKYVEIVAPMTLTLDVKGERDITKHFRMTVDGSIPTLWNVHYLNLDRCPSFKLSKDPKAFNWFVPHVSYMFSHRERAALRESRNVVPGAAPDTFVNLKDSLLTFFYSATGQETGLTFAEISLKNPDTNDVYAIILVTDLRLDLASHTIVADSWVIPGSDDIQARLKGKLNVILSINTDADESEAWRYLFPLFIERCRAWEHKTNCEYLAQNSAPLYPGAGSDPNKVSYCSCGMGVGTEVVRRRYGDAVATYATRAAISPLFSVSYLEKDVMSGDSGPSAEAPTEAGCRVCGKKGKPLSVCSRCKNMKYCSRECQVQDWKRHKKDCT
;
A
#
# COMPACT_ATOMS: atom_id res chain seq x y z
N MET A 1 8.52 24.86 -25.23
CA MET A 1 8.18 23.53 -24.68
C MET A 1 8.37 22.39 -25.69
N VAL A 2 7.71 22.38 -26.85
CA VAL A 2 7.80 21.27 -27.83
C VAL A 2 9.24 20.94 -28.25
N GLN A 3 10.07 21.95 -28.52
CA GLN A 3 11.47 21.75 -28.88
C GLN A 3 12.29 21.10 -27.74
N ALA A 4 12.02 21.46 -26.48
CA ALA A 4 12.68 20.87 -25.32
C ALA A 4 12.27 19.40 -25.14
N ALA A 5 10.97 19.09 -25.28
CA ALA A 5 10.46 17.72 -25.25
C ALA A 5 11.08 16.86 -26.37
N ARG A 6 11.20 17.40 -27.59
CA ARG A 6 11.87 16.71 -28.71
C ARG A 6 13.36 16.45 -28.44
N HIS A 7 14.08 17.42 -27.86
CA HIS A 7 15.47 17.22 -27.47
C HIS A 7 15.63 16.15 -26.39
N GLN A 8 14.76 16.17 -25.37
CA GLN A 8 14.76 15.18 -24.30
C GLN A 8 14.47 13.78 -24.85
N PHE A 9 13.45 13.64 -25.70
CA PHE A 9 13.12 12.37 -26.36
C PHE A 9 14.29 11.87 -27.21
N SER A 10 14.90 12.75 -28.02
CA SER A 10 16.10 12.41 -28.80
C SER A 10 17.26 11.95 -27.91
N ALA A 11 17.47 12.57 -26.75
CA ALA A 11 18.52 12.19 -25.81
C ALA A 11 18.27 10.79 -25.22
N TRP A 12 17.01 10.50 -24.85
CA TRP A 12 16.62 9.16 -24.38
C TRP A 12 16.83 8.10 -25.45
N CYS A 13 16.42 8.36 -26.71
CA CYS A 13 16.65 7.44 -27.81
C CYS A 13 18.15 7.14 -27.99
N LYS A 14 19.00 8.17 -28.00
CA LYS A 14 20.46 8.00 -28.11
C LYS A 14 21.05 7.18 -26.95
N ALA A 15 20.58 7.40 -25.72
CA ALA A 15 21.04 6.65 -24.56
C ALA A 15 20.67 5.16 -24.63
N VAL A 16 19.44 4.85 -25.07
CA VAL A 16 18.98 3.46 -25.28
C VAL A 16 19.78 2.79 -26.39
N ILE A 17 19.98 3.47 -27.53
CA ILE A 17 20.80 2.97 -28.63
C ILE A 17 22.22 2.66 -28.16
N GLY A 18 22.85 3.59 -27.44
CA GLY A 18 24.19 3.38 -26.87
C GLY A 18 24.25 2.17 -25.95
N ARG A 19 23.23 1.95 -25.12
CA ARG A 19 23.17 0.78 -24.23
C ARG A 19 23.02 -0.54 -24.98
N ILE A 20 22.26 -0.54 -26.08
CA ILE A 20 22.09 -1.73 -26.93
C ILE A 20 23.39 -2.04 -27.68
N GLN A 21 24.12 -1.01 -28.14
CA GLN A 21 25.35 -1.16 -28.93
C GLN A 21 26.58 -1.54 -28.10
N HIS A 22 26.69 -1.06 -26.85
CA HIS A 22 27.81 -1.39 -25.97
C HIS A 22 27.60 -2.74 -25.25
N THR A 23 27.91 -3.84 -25.95
CA THR A 23 27.89 -5.23 -25.45
C THR A 23 29.29 -5.73 -25.05
N SER A 24 30.06 -4.91 -24.32
CA SER A 24 31.25 -5.43 -23.62
C SER A 24 30.82 -6.46 -22.56
N ALA A 25 31.63 -7.50 -22.34
CA ALA A 25 31.33 -8.62 -21.43
C ALA A 25 31.05 -8.20 -19.96
N SER A 26 31.41 -6.98 -19.56
CA SER A 26 31.16 -6.40 -18.23
C SER A 26 29.85 -5.61 -18.10
N SER A 27 29.09 -5.42 -19.19
CA SER A 27 27.86 -4.61 -19.22
C SER A 27 26.63 -5.52 -19.28
N ALA A 28 25.75 -5.47 -18.26
CA ALA A 28 24.50 -6.22 -18.26
C ALA A 28 23.69 -5.99 -19.56
N SER A 29 23.41 -7.07 -20.31
CA SER A 29 22.64 -7.05 -21.55
C SER A 29 21.22 -6.50 -21.33
N LEU A 30 20.76 -5.57 -22.18
CA LEU A 30 19.38 -5.13 -22.17
C LEU A 30 18.50 -6.15 -22.91
N VAL A 31 17.58 -6.80 -22.20
CA VAL A 31 16.60 -7.74 -22.77
C VAL A 31 15.19 -7.20 -22.54
N VAL A 32 14.46 -6.97 -23.62
CA VAL A 32 13.05 -6.55 -23.58
C VAL A 32 12.16 -7.77 -23.83
N ARG A 33 11.28 -8.10 -22.89
CA ARG A 33 10.26 -9.14 -23.01
C ARG A 33 8.90 -8.48 -23.01
N MET A 34 8.05 -8.83 -23.96
CA MET A 34 6.72 -8.25 -24.11
C MET A 34 5.66 -9.33 -23.89
N TYR A 35 4.60 -8.96 -23.19
CA TYR A 35 3.40 -9.77 -23.01
C TYR A 35 2.17 -8.92 -23.31
N ALA A 36 1.20 -9.49 -24.02
CA ALA A 36 -0.06 -8.85 -24.33
C ALA A 36 -1.20 -9.68 -23.74
N GLY A 37 -1.83 -9.16 -22.69
CA GLY A 37 -2.93 -9.81 -21.99
C GLY A 37 -3.24 -9.13 -20.66
N GLU A 38 -4.11 -9.74 -19.87
CA GLU A 38 -4.56 -9.28 -18.57
C GLU A 38 -3.43 -9.43 -17.53
N ALA A 39 -3.23 -8.39 -16.74
CA ALA A 39 -2.08 -8.23 -15.86
C ALA A 39 -2.11 -9.20 -14.66
N LEU A 40 -3.27 -9.41 -14.03
CA LEU A 40 -3.39 -10.32 -12.89
C LEU A 40 -3.11 -11.77 -13.31
N ALA A 41 -3.66 -12.19 -14.45
CA ALA A 41 -3.43 -13.50 -15.04
C ALA A 41 -1.96 -13.73 -15.40
N PHE A 42 -1.28 -12.70 -15.93
CA PHE A 42 0.16 -12.75 -16.19
C PHE A 42 0.98 -12.92 -14.92
N CYS A 43 0.70 -12.13 -13.88
CA CYS A 43 1.39 -12.25 -12.59
C CYS A 43 1.16 -13.63 -11.95
N GLN A 44 -0.05 -14.17 -12.02
CA GLN A 44 -0.37 -15.52 -11.54
C GLN A 44 0.41 -16.59 -12.33
N ALA A 45 0.48 -16.47 -13.66
CA ALA A 45 1.24 -17.39 -14.50
C ALA A 45 2.74 -17.38 -14.15
N LEU A 46 3.35 -16.19 -14.00
CA LEU A 46 4.73 -16.05 -13.54
C LEU A 46 4.96 -16.68 -12.17
N HIS A 47 4.04 -16.47 -11.22
CA HIS A 47 4.15 -17.06 -9.89
C HIS A 47 4.04 -18.59 -9.91
N SER A 48 3.21 -19.14 -10.82
CA SER A 48 2.99 -20.59 -10.95
C SER A 48 4.20 -21.34 -11.51
N ILE A 49 5.02 -20.74 -12.37
CA ILE A 49 6.27 -21.38 -12.83
C ILE A 49 7.24 -21.56 -11.66
N GLY A 50 7.32 -20.58 -10.76
CA GLY A 50 8.21 -20.61 -9.61
C GLY A 50 7.83 -21.64 -8.53
N LYS A 51 6.68 -22.32 -8.64
CA LYS A 51 6.21 -23.32 -7.68
C LYS A 51 5.60 -24.52 -8.38
N VAL A 52 6.10 -25.72 -8.08
CA VAL A 52 5.41 -26.98 -8.40
C VAL A 52 4.18 -27.07 -7.49
N SER A 53 3.05 -26.51 -7.93
CA SER A 53 1.78 -26.53 -7.20
C SER A 53 0.68 -27.09 -8.10
N PRO A 54 -0.28 -27.87 -7.57
CA PRO A 54 -1.34 -28.50 -8.35
C PRO A 54 -2.10 -27.47 -9.18
N GLN A 55 -2.45 -27.87 -10.41
CA GLN A 55 -3.16 -27.02 -11.37
C GLN A 55 -4.38 -26.36 -10.70
N PRO A 56 -4.59 -25.05 -10.89
CA PRO A 56 -5.79 -24.39 -10.38
C PRO A 56 -7.03 -25.05 -11.00
N HIS A 57 -8.12 -25.12 -10.23
CA HIS A 57 -9.46 -25.52 -10.73
C HIS A 57 -9.94 -24.68 -11.93
N THR A 58 -9.26 -23.56 -12.24
CA THR A 58 -9.58 -22.66 -13.36
C THR A 58 -8.30 -22.26 -14.10
N PRO A 59 -8.25 -22.39 -15.44
CA PRO A 59 -7.13 -21.90 -16.24
C PRO A 59 -6.94 -20.38 -16.11
N SER A 60 -5.70 -19.90 -16.16
CA SER A 60 -5.41 -18.47 -16.30
C SER A 60 -5.61 -18.05 -17.76
N PHE A 61 -6.67 -17.30 -18.03
CA PHE A 61 -6.99 -16.81 -19.37
C PHE A 61 -6.23 -15.52 -19.68
N VAL A 62 -5.87 -15.33 -20.96
CA VAL A 62 -5.12 -14.15 -21.44
C VAL A 62 -5.95 -12.87 -21.31
N ALA A 63 -7.27 -12.94 -21.36
CA ALA A 63 -8.15 -11.79 -21.17
C ALA A 63 -9.55 -12.24 -20.69
N PRO A 64 -10.32 -11.33 -20.06
CA PRO A 64 -11.75 -11.55 -19.86
C PRO A 64 -12.44 -11.88 -21.19
N TRP A 65 -13.48 -12.71 -21.16
CA TRP A 65 -14.27 -13.11 -22.33
C TRP A 65 -13.53 -13.95 -23.39
N LYS A 66 -12.26 -14.28 -23.15
CA LYS A 66 -11.42 -15.14 -23.99
C LYS A 66 -11.16 -16.48 -23.33
N ARG A 67 -10.94 -17.52 -24.15
CA ARG A 67 -10.59 -18.87 -23.67
C ARG A 67 -9.14 -19.27 -23.95
N SER A 68 -8.39 -18.40 -24.61
CA SER A 68 -6.93 -18.53 -24.73
C SER A 68 -6.29 -18.44 -23.35
N VAL A 69 -5.42 -19.40 -23.02
CA VAL A 69 -4.69 -19.45 -21.74
C VAL A 69 -3.33 -18.76 -21.85
N VAL A 70 -2.86 -18.20 -20.74
CA VAL A 70 -1.53 -17.58 -20.67
C VAL A 70 -0.46 -18.61 -21.03
N ARG A 71 0.33 -18.32 -22.06
CA ARG A 71 1.44 -19.16 -22.51
C ARG A 71 2.72 -18.34 -22.45
N LEU A 72 3.65 -18.79 -21.62
CA LEU A 72 4.97 -18.20 -21.49
C LEU A 72 5.94 -18.94 -22.40
N ASP A 73 6.97 -18.24 -22.88
CA ASP A 73 7.96 -18.79 -23.80
C ASP A 73 8.69 -19.98 -23.16
N LYS A 74 8.52 -21.17 -23.74
CA LYS A 74 9.13 -22.42 -23.23
C LYS A 74 10.65 -22.38 -23.26
N THR A 75 11.26 -21.61 -24.16
CA THR A 75 12.73 -21.50 -24.23
C THR A 75 13.30 -20.67 -23.08
N ALA A 76 12.52 -19.72 -22.58
CA ALA A 76 12.92 -18.81 -21.50
C ALA A 76 12.42 -19.24 -20.11
N TYR A 77 11.26 -19.89 -20.03
CA TYR A 77 10.60 -20.27 -18.77
C TYR A 77 10.43 -21.78 -18.58
N GLY A 78 10.93 -22.59 -19.52
CA GLY A 78 10.91 -24.05 -19.40
C GLY A 78 11.92 -24.57 -18.37
N PHE A 79 11.67 -25.77 -17.83
CA PHE A 79 12.51 -26.43 -16.82
C PHE A 79 13.98 -26.62 -17.27
N HIS A 80 14.22 -26.72 -18.58
CA HIS A 80 15.54 -26.88 -19.19
C HIS A 80 16.04 -25.63 -19.93
N ALA A 81 15.53 -24.43 -19.58
CA ALA A 81 15.99 -23.18 -20.19
C ALA A 81 17.47 -22.93 -19.90
N LEU A 82 18.29 -22.77 -20.95
CA LEU A 82 19.73 -22.48 -20.83
C LEU A 82 20.01 -21.11 -20.20
N SER A 83 19.09 -20.15 -20.38
CA SER A 83 19.13 -18.82 -19.79
C SER A 83 17.72 -18.47 -19.27
N PRO A 84 17.38 -18.89 -18.04
CA PRO A 84 16.03 -18.74 -17.52
C PRO A 84 15.68 -17.27 -17.34
N ALA A 85 14.48 -16.89 -17.79
CA ALA A 85 13.95 -15.56 -17.56
C ALA A 85 13.55 -15.38 -16.08
N PRO A 86 13.64 -14.15 -15.54
CA PRO A 86 13.34 -13.90 -14.14
C PRO A 86 11.85 -14.14 -13.83
N THR A 87 11.61 -14.77 -12.68
CA THR A 87 10.27 -14.92 -12.05
C THR A 87 10.16 -14.09 -10.77
N SER A 88 11.20 -13.34 -10.42
CA SER A 88 11.24 -12.39 -9.30
C SER A 88 11.96 -11.12 -9.73
N PHE A 89 11.51 -9.98 -9.23
CA PHE A 89 11.91 -8.66 -9.72
C PHE A 89 12.27 -7.71 -8.57
N ASN A 90 13.36 -6.94 -8.71
CA ASN A 90 13.69 -5.87 -7.76
C ASN A 90 12.76 -4.66 -7.89
N VAL A 91 12.27 -4.38 -9.10
CA VAL A 91 11.35 -3.28 -9.37
C VAL A 91 10.15 -3.81 -10.15
N ILE A 92 8.95 -3.54 -9.64
CA ILE A 92 7.69 -3.77 -10.35
C ILE A 92 6.98 -2.42 -10.42
N GLU A 93 6.59 -1.99 -11.62
CA GLU A 93 5.83 -0.77 -11.85
C GLU A 93 4.48 -1.15 -12.45
N THR A 94 3.39 -0.86 -11.75
CA THR A 94 2.05 -1.20 -12.22
C THR A 94 1.39 -0.06 -12.99
N SER A 95 2.01 1.13 -13.05
CA SER A 95 1.37 2.34 -13.56
C SER A 95 -0.01 2.54 -12.91
N ASN A 96 -0.99 3.02 -13.67
CA ASN A 96 -2.34 3.30 -13.20
C ASN A 96 -3.25 2.07 -13.12
N LEU A 97 -2.72 0.84 -13.10
CA LEU A 97 -3.53 -0.37 -13.04
C LEU A 97 -4.38 -0.49 -11.77
N ILE A 98 -4.09 0.28 -10.71
CA ILE A 98 -4.95 0.32 -9.52
C ILE A 98 -6.35 0.78 -9.89
N ASP A 99 -6.46 1.76 -10.78
CA ASP A 99 -7.73 2.37 -11.18
C ASP A 99 -8.71 1.29 -11.67
N PRO A 100 -8.39 0.43 -12.65
CA PRO A 100 -9.30 -0.63 -13.10
C PRO A 100 -9.28 -1.92 -12.26
N LEU A 101 -8.14 -2.30 -11.64
CA LEU A 101 -8.00 -3.64 -11.03
C LEU A 101 -8.16 -3.66 -9.51
N GLY A 102 -8.05 -2.50 -8.84
CA GLY A 102 -8.07 -2.38 -7.40
C GLY A 102 -6.76 -2.79 -6.72
N LEU A 103 -6.47 -2.13 -5.60
CA LEU A 103 -5.18 -2.24 -4.91
C LEU A 103 -4.91 -3.66 -4.39
N HIS A 104 -5.88 -4.29 -3.71
CA HIS A 104 -5.67 -5.64 -3.15
C HIS A 104 -5.38 -6.69 -4.21
N ASN A 105 -6.16 -6.70 -5.31
CA ASN A 105 -5.98 -7.67 -6.38
C ASN A 105 -4.58 -7.57 -7.00
N LEU A 106 -4.05 -6.34 -7.15
CA LEU A 106 -2.69 -6.11 -7.62
C LEU A 106 -1.64 -6.55 -6.60
N LEU A 107 -1.76 -6.13 -5.33
CA LEU A 107 -0.76 -6.43 -4.31
C LEU A 107 -0.63 -7.96 -4.08
N ILE A 108 -1.73 -8.71 -4.01
CA ILE A 108 -1.67 -10.16 -3.75
C ILE A 108 -1.00 -10.96 -4.87
N VAL A 109 -0.99 -10.46 -6.12
CA VAL A 109 -0.32 -11.13 -7.25
C VAL A 109 1.09 -10.60 -7.54
N THR A 110 1.39 -9.35 -7.17
CA THR A 110 2.69 -8.71 -7.43
C THR A 110 3.68 -8.86 -6.28
N VAL A 111 3.24 -8.78 -5.02
CA VAL A 111 4.11 -8.96 -3.84
C VAL A 111 4.87 -10.30 -3.87
N PRO A 112 4.26 -11.44 -4.26
CA PRO A 112 5.00 -12.70 -4.37
C PRO A 112 6.05 -12.75 -5.50
N LEU A 113 6.02 -11.80 -6.44
CA LEU A 113 7.00 -11.66 -7.52
C LEU A 113 8.12 -10.67 -7.14
N LEU A 114 8.03 -9.99 -6.00
CA LEU A 114 9.06 -9.06 -5.56
C LEU A 114 10.27 -9.82 -4.98
N CYS A 115 11.48 -9.46 -5.39
CA CYS A 115 12.70 -10.02 -4.81
C CYS A 115 12.77 -9.73 -3.31
N LYS A 116 13.23 -10.71 -2.52
CA LYS A 116 13.43 -10.58 -1.07
C LYS A 116 14.70 -9.79 -0.76
N SER A 117 14.70 -8.52 -1.12
CA SER A 117 15.77 -7.56 -0.86
C SER A 117 15.14 -6.29 -0.29
N LEU A 118 15.87 -5.63 0.60
CA LEU A 118 15.47 -4.37 1.20
C LEU A 118 15.43 -3.22 0.16
N SER A 119 16.16 -3.38 -0.94
CA SER A 119 16.14 -2.45 -2.08
C SER A 119 14.90 -2.59 -2.95
N SER A 120 14.24 -3.76 -2.94
CA SER A 120 13.13 -4.05 -3.85
C SER A 120 11.95 -3.11 -3.63
N THR A 121 11.34 -2.66 -4.72
CA THR A 121 10.26 -1.67 -4.71
C THR A 121 9.15 -2.05 -5.68
N LEU A 122 7.92 -2.09 -5.19
CA LEU A 122 6.72 -2.15 -6.02
C LEU A 122 6.14 -0.74 -6.09
N TYR A 123 5.94 -0.22 -7.28
CA TYR A 123 5.31 1.07 -7.52
C TYR A 123 3.88 0.89 -8.00
N THR A 124 3.01 1.73 -7.48
CA THR A 124 1.61 1.78 -7.88
C THR A 124 1.16 3.22 -8.05
N GLU A 125 0.37 3.50 -9.08
CA GLU A 125 -0.11 4.85 -9.42
C GLU A 125 -1.65 4.87 -9.54
N THR A 126 -2.26 6.03 -9.27
CA THR A 126 -3.69 6.32 -9.50
C THR A 126 -3.80 7.64 -10.27
N LEU A 127 -4.76 7.76 -11.19
CA LEU A 127 -5.03 8.97 -11.98
C LEU A 127 -6.43 9.57 -11.71
N ARG A 128 -7.28 8.88 -10.95
CA ARG A 128 -8.73 9.12 -10.94
C ARG A 128 -9.31 9.69 -9.66
N GLU A 129 -8.55 9.73 -8.57
CA GLU A 129 -9.15 9.96 -7.26
C GLU A 129 -9.36 11.44 -6.91
N SER A 130 -10.53 11.75 -6.35
CA SER A 130 -10.72 13.01 -5.64
C SER A 130 -9.81 13.02 -4.42
N ALA A 131 -9.01 14.08 -4.27
CA ALA A 131 -7.95 14.23 -3.27
C ALA A 131 -8.38 14.11 -1.79
N THR A 132 -9.66 13.89 -1.48
CA THR A 132 -10.18 13.76 -0.11
C THR A 132 -9.87 12.41 0.54
N ARG A 133 -9.48 11.40 -0.25
CA ARG A 133 -9.36 10.02 0.23
C ARG A 133 -8.00 9.36 -0.08
N GLY A 134 -7.34 9.68 -1.19
CA GLY A 134 -6.00 9.17 -1.51
C GLY A 134 -5.92 7.65 -1.66
N ILE A 135 -4.84 7.15 -2.27
CA ILE A 135 -4.65 5.73 -2.60
C ILE A 135 -4.80 4.78 -1.41
N LEU A 136 -4.50 5.24 -0.18
CA LEU A 136 -4.61 4.43 1.03
C LEU A 136 -6.06 4.16 1.44
N THR A 137 -7.05 4.92 0.96
CA THR A 137 -8.46 4.57 1.20
C THR A 137 -8.91 3.32 0.45
N HIS A 138 -8.19 2.94 -0.61
CA HIS A 138 -8.40 1.67 -1.31
C HIS A 138 -7.84 0.45 -0.55
N LEU A 139 -7.18 0.66 0.61
CA LEU A 139 -6.70 -0.42 1.48
C LEU A 139 -7.79 -1.11 2.29
N CYS A 140 -9.02 -0.60 2.33
CA CYS A 140 -10.14 -1.24 3.02
C CYS A 140 -9.82 -1.62 4.48
N GLY A 141 -9.00 -0.82 5.15
CA GLY A 141 -8.57 -1.04 6.52
C GLY A 141 -7.52 -0.03 6.95
N ASP A 142 -7.09 -0.14 8.21
CA ASP A 142 -5.98 0.66 8.71
C ASP A 142 -4.68 0.34 7.93
N PRO A 143 -3.93 1.34 7.43
CA PRO A 143 -2.76 1.08 6.61
C PRO A 143 -1.67 0.25 7.27
N ALA A 144 -1.46 0.38 8.58
CA ALA A 144 -0.48 -0.43 9.29
C ALA A 144 -0.95 -1.89 9.39
N THR A 145 -2.23 -2.12 9.72
CA THR A 145 -2.85 -3.46 9.73
C THR A 145 -2.73 -4.14 8.37
N ILE A 146 -3.16 -3.48 7.29
CA ILE A 146 -3.13 -4.07 5.95
C ILE A 146 -1.69 -4.30 5.47
N SER A 147 -0.77 -3.36 5.75
CA SER A 147 0.64 -3.51 5.41
C SER A 147 1.27 -4.73 6.09
N LEU A 148 0.93 -4.96 7.36
CA LEU A 148 1.41 -6.13 8.11
C LEU A 148 0.90 -7.45 7.52
N LEU A 149 -0.39 -7.49 7.15
CA LEU A 149 -1.06 -8.67 6.58
C LEU A 149 -0.55 -8.99 5.16
N LEU A 150 -0.35 -7.97 4.32
CA LEU A 150 0.14 -8.12 2.94
C LEU A 150 1.65 -8.36 2.86
N GLY A 151 2.42 -7.89 3.86
CA GLY A 151 3.88 -8.01 3.89
C GLY A 151 4.62 -6.86 3.18
N VAL A 152 3.92 -5.79 2.82
CA VAL A 152 4.50 -4.59 2.20
C VAL A 152 3.91 -3.31 2.79
N VAL A 153 4.71 -2.25 2.89
CA VAL A 153 4.31 -0.95 3.45
C VAL A 153 4.73 0.19 2.51
N PRO A 154 3.93 1.25 2.35
CA PRO A 154 4.36 2.44 1.63
C PRO A 154 5.55 3.09 2.35
N SER A 155 6.66 3.29 1.64
CA SER A 155 7.86 3.93 2.20
C SER A 155 7.58 5.34 2.74
N THR A 156 6.75 6.12 2.04
CA THR A 156 6.30 7.46 2.46
C THR A 156 5.40 7.44 3.69
N TYR A 157 4.69 6.34 3.97
CA TYR A 157 3.91 6.19 5.21
C TYR A 157 4.83 6.05 6.43
N VAL A 158 5.97 5.37 6.27
CA VAL A 158 6.99 5.22 7.31
C VAL A 158 7.84 6.48 7.46
N SER A 159 8.29 7.06 6.34
CA SER A 159 9.17 8.22 6.32
C SER A 159 8.46 9.56 6.51
N ARG A 160 7.13 9.65 6.37
CA ARG A 160 6.33 10.89 6.54
C ARG A 160 6.70 12.05 5.60
N PHE A 161 7.65 11.87 4.67
CA PHE A 161 8.02 12.84 3.63
C PHE A 161 8.26 12.14 2.29
N THR A 162 8.30 12.91 1.21
CA THR A 162 8.72 12.46 -0.12
C THR A 162 9.67 13.46 -0.78
N THR A 163 10.54 13.00 -1.67
CA THR A 163 11.41 13.88 -2.49
C THR A 163 10.77 14.25 -3.83
N ARG A 164 9.55 13.75 -4.09
CA ARG A 164 8.75 14.09 -5.27
C ARG A 164 7.85 15.28 -4.99
N SER A 165 7.87 16.26 -5.88
CA SER A 165 6.95 17.39 -5.78
C SER A 165 5.54 16.94 -6.15
N ASN A 166 4.59 17.27 -5.26
CA ASN A 166 3.15 17.20 -5.50
C ASN A 166 2.56 18.60 -5.76
N MET A 167 3.40 19.62 -6.04
CA MET A 167 2.95 20.98 -6.26
C MET A 167 1.96 21.06 -7.43
N SER A 168 2.27 20.46 -8.58
CA SER A 168 1.41 20.54 -9.78
C SER A 168 0.00 20.07 -9.47
N ASP A 169 -0.12 18.94 -8.79
CA ASP A 169 -1.39 18.30 -8.50
C ASP A 169 -2.15 19.10 -7.42
N THR A 170 -1.42 19.63 -6.44
CA THR A 170 -1.98 20.49 -5.39
C THR A 170 -2.46 21.82 -5.95
N THR A 171 -1.70 22.47 -6.84
CA THR A 171 -2.03 23.76 -7.46
C THR A 171 -3.18 23.62 -8.44
N MET A 172 -3.18 22.60 -9.30
CA MET A 172 -4.30 22.33 -10.22
C MET A 172 -5.60 22.14 -9.44
N ARG A 173 -5.56 21.42 -8.31
CA ARG A 173 -6.72 21.27 -7.42
C ARG A 173 -7.23 22.61 -6.89
N HIS A 174 -6.34 23.49 -6.43
CA HIS A 174 -6.71 24.81 -5.93
C HIS A 174 -7.30 25.72 -7.03
N MET A 175 -6.82 25.61 -8.27
CA MET A 175 -7.29 26.43 -9.39
C MET A 175 -8.64 25.98 -9.94
N PHE A 176 -8.90 24.67 -10.03
CA PHE A 176 -10.10 24.11 -10.67
C PHE A 176 -11.16 23.56 -9.70
N GLY A 177 -11.12 23.96 -8.42
CA GLY A 177 -12.21 23.68 -7.47
C GLY A 177 -12.42 22.20 -7.12
N GLY A 178 -11.41 21.34 -7.32
CA GLY A 178 -11.42 19.93 -6.88
C GLY A 178 -12.37 18.96 -7.60
N LEU A 179 -13.33 19.43 -8.41
CA LEU A 179 -14.32 18.57 -9.09
C LEU A 179 -13.82 17.98 -10.43
N GLU A 180 -12.86 18.62 -11.11
CA GLU A 180 -12.44 18.22 -12.47
C GLU A 180 -10.95 17.79 -12.58
N SER A 181 -10.16 17.88 -11.50
CA SER A 181 -8.73 17.57 -11.58
C SER A 181 -8.45 16.09 -11.34
N GLN A 182 -7.99 15.38 -12.38
CA GLN A 182 -7.29 14.10 -12.23
C GLN A 182 -6.17 14.27 -11.19
N HIS A 183 -6.21 13.52 -10.10
CA HIS A 183 -5.14 13.51 -9.11
C HIS A 183 -4.19 12.37 -9.44
N TYR A 184 -2.92 12.70 -9.64
CA TYR A 184 -1.87 11.71 -9.79
C TYR A 184 -1.22 11.47 -8.43
N GLU A 185 -1.25 10.22 -7.96
CA GLU A 185 -0.53 9.81 -6.76
C GLU A 185 0.25 8.53 -7.04
N ARG A 186 1.50 8.45 -6.55
CA ARG A 186 2.37 7.28 -6.69
C ARG A 186 2.90 6.84 -5.33
N LEU A 187 2.75 5.56 -5.03
CA LEU A 187 3.36 4.92 -3.87
C LEU A 187 4.51 4.01 -4.25
N ALA A 188 5.50 3.96 -3.37
CA ALA A 188 6.59 3.00 -3.39
C ALA A 188 6.44 2.05 -2.20
N TRP A 189 5.99 0.83 -2.47
CA TRP A 189 5.79 -0.25 -1.50
C TRP A 189 7.10 -1.01 -1.28
N LYS A 190 7.45 -1.21 -0.01
CA LYS A 190 8.66 -1.90 0.45
C LYS A 190 8.28 -3.07 1.34
N SER A 191 9.11 -4.11 1.36
CA SER A 191 8.91 -5.24 2.30
C SER A 191 8.89 -4.75 3.75
N VAL A 192 7.98 -5.29 4.56
CA VAL A 192 7.95 -5.07 6.03
C VAL A 192 8.90 -6.00 6.77
N ASP A 193 9.37 -7.08 6.14
CA ASP A 193 10.29 -8.01 6.79
C ASP A 193 11.71 -7.45 6.78
N HIS A 194 12.24 -7.20 7.96
CA HIS A 194 13.59 -6.69 8.19
C HIS A 194 14.38 -7.77 8.94
N GLY A 195 14.83 -8.79 8.22
CA GLY A 195 15.59 -9.92 8.76
C GLY A 195 16.66 -10.37 7.77
N TYR A 196 17.82 -10.70 8.32
CA TYR A 196 19.09 -11.01 7.66
C TYR A 196 18.99 -11.79 6.34
N ALA A 197 19.86 -11.44 5.40
CA ALA A 197 20.03 -12.02 4.06
C ALA A 197 20.35 -13.54 4.01
N ALA A 198 20.20 -14.26 5.11
CA ALA A 198 20.38 -15.70 5.18
C ALA A 198 19.06 -16.35 5.62
N GLU A 199 18.37 -16.94 4.64
CA GLU A 199 17.26 -17.90 4.74
C GLU A 199 15.80 -17.41 4.71
N PRO A 200 14.90 -18.20 4.07
CA PRO A 200 13.57 -17.75 3.69
C PRO A 200 12.56 -17.92 4.85
N SER A 201 12.53 -16.98 5.80
CA SER A 201 11.61 -17.01 6.96
C SER A 201 10.28 -16.23 6.79
N TRP A 202 9.93 -15.81 5.57
CA TRP A 202 8.60 -15.26 5.22
C TRP A 202 7.39 -16.12 5.63
N LYS A 203 7.59 -17.42 5.92
CA LYS A 203 6.51 -18.29 6.41
C LYS A 203 6.27 -18.02 7.90
N LYS A 204 5.04 -17.63 8.25
CA LYS A 204 4.57 -17.55 9.65
C LYS A 204 5.36 -16.56 10.54
N SER A 205 5.74 -15.39 10.00
CA SER A 205 6.51 -14.38 10.75
C SER A 205 5.72 -13.66 11.87
N ILE A 206 4.39 -13.73 11.83
CA ILE A 206 3.51 -13.06 12.80
C ILE A 206 2.42 -14.01 13.32
N ARG A 207 1.93 -13.77 14.55
CA ARG A 207 0.92 -14.59 15.22
C ARG A 207 -0.21 -13.73 15.78
N PHE A 208 -1.46 -14.16 15.56
CA PHE A 208 -2.66 -13.52 16.11
C PHE A 208 -3.44 -14.49 17.00
N ALA A 209 -4.24 -13.95 17.93
CA ALA A 209 -5.35 -14.69 18.51
C ALA A 209 -6.43 -14.92 17.42
N PRO A 210 -7.01 -16.13 17.30
CA PRO A 210 -8.01 -16.44 16.26
C PRO A 210 -9.19 -15.48 16.23
N GLU A 211 -9.69 -15.08 17.39
CA GLU A 211 -10.85 -14.19 17.53
C GLU A 211 -10.54 -12.77 17.05
N GLN A 212 -9.35 -12.24 17.38
CA GLN A 212 -8.92 -10.90 16.94
C GLN A 212 -8.69 -10.87 15.43
N LEU A 213 -8.05 -11.91 14.88
CA LEU A 213 -7.81 -11.99 13.44
C LEU A 213 -9.13 -12.11 12.66
N ALA A 214 -10.06 -12.94 13.11
CA ALA A 214 -11.37 -13.09 12.45
C ALA A 214 -12.15 -11.77 12.43
N LYS A 215 -12.18 -11.02 13.55
CA LYS A 215 -12.83 -9.70 13.61
C LYS A 215 -12.13 -8.67 12.73
N THR A 216 -10.80 -8.65 12.72
CA THR A 216 -10.02 -7.77 11.85
C THR A 216 -10.31 -8.04 10.37
N LEU A 217 -10.31 -9.32 9.95
CA LEU A 217 -10.64 -9.73 8.58
C LEU A 217 -12.10 -9.42 8.22
N PHE A 218 -13.02 -9.47 9.18
CA PHE A 218 -14.41 -9.08 8.99
C PHE A 218 -14.57 -7.57 8.77
N GLU A 219 -13.86 -6.72 9.51
CA GLU A 219 -13.87 -5.27 9.25
C GLU A 219 -13.32 -4.95 7.85
N ILE A 220 -12.27 -5.66 7.40
CA ILE A 220 -11.73 -5.54 6.04
C ILE A 220 -12.78 -5.96 5.00
N TYR A 221 -13.48 -7.07 5.26
CA TYR A 221 -14.58 -7.53 4.42
C TYR A 221 -15.66 -6.45 4.27
N LEU A 222 -16.16 -5.88 5.37
CA LEU A 222 -17.18 -4.83 5.31
C LEU A 222 -16.73 -3.62 4.48
N GLN A 223 -15.45 -3.25 4.55
CA GLN A 223 -14.91 -2.13 3.76
C GLN A 223 -14.73 -2.49 2.28
N MET A 224 -14.21 -3.69 1.96
CA MET A 224 -14.07 -4.18 0.58
C MET A 224 -15.41 -4.22 -0.17
N PHE A 225 -16.51 -4.38 0.56
CA PHE A 225 -17.86 -4.53 -0.01
C PHE A 225 -18.83 -3.46 0.47
N SER A 226 -18.31 -2.33 0.95
CA SER A 226 -19.10 -1.20 1.47
C SER A 226 -20.14 -0.66 0.47
N ASP A 227 -19.92 -0.92 -0.82
CA ASP A 227 -20.83 -0.63 -1.94
C ASP A 227 -22.17 -1.38 -1.88
N GLU A 228 -22.24 -2.46 -1.09
CA GLU A 228 -23.44 -3.27 -0.88
C GLU A 228 -24.30 -2.74 0.29
N GLY A 229 -23.82 -1.72 1.01
CA GLY A 229 -24.52 -1.09 2.14
C GLY A 229 -25.20 0.24 1.81
N PRO A 230 -25.99 0.81 2.74
CA PRO A 230 -26.69 2.10 2.54
C PRO A 230 -25.76 3.33 2.59
N SER A 231 -24.50 3.15 3.00
CA SER A 231 -23.52 4.22 3.23
C SER A 231 -23.33 5.14 2.02
N LYS A 232 -23.28 4.60 0.80
CA LYS A 232 -23.17 5.42 -0.42
C LYS A 232 -24.37 6.33 -0.66
N TRP A 233 -25.56 5.92 -0.24
CA TRP A 233 -26.78 6.73 -0.38
C TRP A 233 -26.80 7.90 0.61
N LEU A 234 -26.33 7.64 1.83
CA LEU A 234 -26.20 8.67 2.87
C LEU A 234 -25.10 9.67 2.51
N ASP A 235 -23.96 9.21 1.99
CA ASP A 235 -22.86 10.10 1.56
C ASP A 235 -23.19 10.94 0.31
N MET A 236 -24.40 10.83 -0.27
CA MET A 236 -24.86 11.58 -1.43
C MET A 236 -25.79 12.74 -1.07
N SER A 237 -26.40 12.72 0.13
CA SER A 237 -27.31 13.80 0.58
C SER A 237 -26.59 15.13 0.79
N ASP A 238 -25.28 15.07 1.05
CA ASP A 238 -24.48 16.23 1.44
C ASP A 238 -23.67 16.81 0.26
N LEU A 239 -23.84 16.27 -0.96
CA LEU A 239 -23.11 16.68 -2.16
C LEU A 239 -23.95 17.57 -3.09
N ALA A 240 -23.29 18.53 -3.74
CA ALA A 240 -23.88 19.28 -4.85
C ALA A 240 -24.13 18.39 -6.09
N MET A 241 -25.01 18.82 -6.99
CA MET A 241 -25.46 18.04 -8.17
C MET A 241 -24.31 17.50 -9.05
N ASP A 242 -23.26 18.27 -9.26
CA ASP A 242 -22.10 17.81 -10.04
C ASP A 242 -21.28 16.74 -9.30
N GLY A 243 -21.17 16.86 -7.98
CA GLY A 243 -20.56 15.84 -7.11
C GLY A 243 -21.39 14.55 -7.06
N ILE A 244 -22.71 14.65 -7.13
CA ILE A 244 -23.64 13.53 -7.29
C ILE A 244 -23.38 12.81 -8.62
N LEU A 245 -23.30 13.54 -9.74
CA LEU A 245 -23.06 12.95 -11.07
C LEU A 245 -21.71 12.24 -11.17
N HIS A 246 -20.63 12.86 -10.67
CA HIS A 246 -19.31 12.23 -10.65
C HIS A 246 -19.31 10.93 -9.81
N LYS A 247 -19.96 10.95 -8.64
CA LYS A 247 -20.04 9.79 -7.75
C LYS A 247 -20.92 8.67 -8.31
N ILE A 248 -21.94 9.01 -9.10
CA ILE A 248 -22.71 8.03 -9.89
C ILE A 248 -21.80 7.39 -10.95
N GLN A 249 -21.01 8.17 -11.69
CA GLN A 249 -20.09 7.62 -12.70
C GLN A 249 -18.99 6.74 -12.09
N SER A 250 -18.45 7.11 -10.93
CA SER A 250 -17.44 6.30 -10.23
C SER A 250 -18.02 5.06 -9.54
N SER A 251 -19.33 5.05 -9.22
CA SER A 251 -20.00 3.91 -8.56
C SER A 251 -20.13 2.64 -9.41
N GLY A 252 -19.89 2.74 -10.73
CA GLY A 252 -19.92 1.59 -11.63
C GLY A 252 -18.69 0.68 -11.54
N LEU A 253 -17.63 1.13 -10.85
CA LEU A 253 -16.36 0.41 -10.76
C LEU A 253 -16.27 -0.36 -9.45
N LEU A 254 -16.53 -1.66 -9.50
CA LEU A 254 -16.38 -2.56 -8.35
C LEU A 254 -15.13 -3.41 -8.53
N HIS A 255 -14.12 -3.19 -7.69
CA HIS A 255 -12.84 -3.89 -7.82
C HIS A 255 -12.85 -5.30 -7.22
N TYR A 256 -13.70 -5.55 -6.22
CA TYR A 256 -13.58 -6.72 -5.36
C TYR A 256 -14.76 -7.68 -5.51
N THR A 257 -14.43 -8.96 -5.54
CA THR A 257 -15.39 -10.08 -5.47
C THR A 257 -15.10 -10.94 -4.24
N ARG A 258 -15.98 -11.88 -3.88
CA ARG A 258 -15.68 -12.84 -2.80
C ARG A 258 -14.43 -13.67 -3.09
N ARG A 259 -14.10 -13.89 -4.37
CA ARG A 259 -12.83 -14.48 -4.80
C ARG A 259 -11.63 -13.60 -4.46
N SER A 260 -11.71 -12.29 -4.69
CA SER A 260 -10.66 -11.33 -4.29
C SER A 260 -10.37 -11.45 -2.78
N PHE A 261 -11.42 -11.49 -1.96
CA PHE A 261 -11.27 -11.67 -0.51
C PHE A 261 -10.68 -13.04 -0.14
N ALA A 262 -11.17 -14.14 -0.71
CA ALA A 262 -10.62 -15.47 -0.45
C ALA A 262 -9.13 -15.58 -0.83
N LEU A 263 -8.72 -14.99 -1.97
CA LEU A 263 -7.32 -14.95 -2.39
C LEU A 263 -6.47 -14.04 -1.49
N PHE A 264 -7.03 -12.92 -1.01
CA PHE A 264 -6.40 -12.11 0.03
C PHE A 264 -6.16 -12.93 1.30
N LEU A 265 -7.15 -13.69 1.79
CA LEU A 265 -6.99 -14.57 2.96
C LEU A 265 -5.91 -15.62 2.73
N ALA A 266 -5.88 -16.25 1.55
CA ALA A 266 -4.84 -17.23 1.20
C ALA A 266 -3.44 -16.61 1.11
N HIS A 267 -3.34 -15.32 0.74
CA HIS A 267 -2.09 -14.57 0.83
C HIS A 267 -1.68 -14.34 2.29
N VAL A 268 -2.61 -13.87 3.12
CA VAL A 268 -2.39 -13.63 4.56
C VAL A 268 -2.00 -14.91 5.31
N GLN A 269 -2.61 -16.06 4.98
CA GLN A 269 -2.31 -17.37 5.59
C GLN A 269 -0.85 -17.79 5.43
N LYS A 270 -0.17 -17.36 4.36
CA LYS A 270 1.26 -17.68 4.16
C LYS A 270 2.15 -17.00 5.21
N ARG A 271 1.69 -15.87 5.77
CA ARG A 271 2.45 -15.01 6.68
C ARG A 271 2.01 -15.13 8.14
N VAL A 272 0.72 -15.39 8.38
CA VAL A 272 0.15 -15.41 9.74
C VAL A 272 0.05 -16.84 10.28
N GLN A 273 0.70 -17.08 11.42
CA GLN A 273 0.49 -18.27 12.24
C GLN A 273 -0.76 -18.11 13.10
N CYS A 274 -1.79 -18.90 12.81
CA CYS A 274 -3.03 -18.96 13.58
C CYS A 274 -3.73 -20.31 13.34
N ASP A 275 -4.72 -20.63 14.17
CA ASP A 275 -5.69 -21.68 13.88
C ASP A 275 -6.68 -21.16 12.83
N TRP A 276 -6.34 -21.38 11.56
CA TRP A 276 -7.12 -20.88 10.43
C TRP A 276 -8.51 -21.52 10.33
N THR A 277 -8.68 -22.77 10.79
CA THR A 277 -10.00 -23.39 10.82
C THR A 277 -10.92 -22.59 11.74
N LYS A 278 -10.45 -22.30 12.96
CA LYS A 278 -11.20 -21.49 13.92
C LYS A 278 -11.46 -20.06 13.42
N VAL A 279 -10.47 -19.43 12.79
CA VAL A 279 -10.61 -18.07 12.21
C VAL A 279 -11.71 -18.03 11.16
N ILE A 280 -11.72 -19.00 10.23
CA ILE A 280 -12.70 -19.05 9.14
C ILE A 280 -14.10 -19.35 9.67
N ASP A 281 -14.25 -20.22 10.67
CA ASP A 281 -15.55 -20.51 11.28
C ASP A 281 -16.14 -19.28 11.98
N ILE A 282 -15.34 -18.55 12.76
CA ILE A 282 -15.77 -17.29 13.39
C ILE A 282 -16.14 -16.25 12.33
N LEU A 283 -15.27 -16.06 11.32
CA LEU A 283 -15.49 -15.08 10.25
C LEU A 283 -16.79 -15.36 9.49
N ARG A 284 -17.09 -16.63 9.18
CA ARG A 284 -18.33 -17.01 8.52
C ARG A 284 -19.56 -16.75 9.39
N GLY A 285 -19.46 -16.98 10.70
CA GLY A 285 -20.50 -16.59 11.65
C GLY A 285 -20.79 -15.09 11.56
N LEU A 286 -19.75 -14.26 11.66
CA LEU A 286 -19.86 -12.80 11.55
C LEU A 286 -20.48 -12.35 10.21
N VAL A 287 -20.06 -12.93 9.08
CA VAL A 287 -20.62 -12.62 7.76
C VAL A 287 -22.09 -13.05 7.63
N THR A 288 -22.48 -14.15 8.26
CA THR A 288 -23.87 -14.64 8.20
C THR A 288 -24.81 -13.80 9.08
N GLU A 289 -24.30 -13.30 10.21
CA GLU A 289 -25.03 -12.45 11.14
C GLU A 289 -25.05 -10.97 10.72
N ASP A 290 -24.24 -10.59 9.74
CA ASP A 290 -24.14 -9.22 9.24
C ASP A 290 -25.47 -8.67 8.73
N ARG A 291 -25.70 -7.40 9.05
CA ARG A 291 -26.86 -6.61 8.59
C ARG A 291 -26.44 -5.30 7.91
N MET A 292 -25.14 -5.01 7.82
CA MET A 292 -24.62 -3.78 7.24
C MET A 292 -24.64 -3.85 5.70
N LEU A 293 -24.31 -5.01 5.12
CA LEU A 293 -24.35 -5.23 3.68
C LEU A 293 -25.74 -5.75 3.27
N ILE A 294 -26.54 -4.92 2.61
CA ILE A 294 -27.95 -5.19 2.30
C ILE A 294 -28.13 -6.48 1.49
N ILE A 295 -27.24 -6.71 0.53
CA ILE A 295 -27.25 -7.90 -0.34
C ILE A 295 -26.14 -8.89 0.00
N GLY A 296 -25.40 -8.68 1.10
CA GLY A 296 -24.21 -9.45 1.45
C GLY A 296 -24.50 -10.94 1.66
N SER A 297 -25.64 -11.25 2.28
CA SER A 297 -26.09 -12.62 2.56
C SER A 297 -26.30 -13.46 1.29
N ASN A 298 -26.67 -12.83 0.16
CA ASN A 298 -26.87 -13.52 -1.11
C ASN A 298 -25.55 -14.08 -1.68
N PHE A 299 -24.39 -13.59 -1.22
CA PHE A 299 -23.06 -14.03 -1.63
C PHE A 299 -22.44 -15.07 -0.68
N CYS A 300 -23.12 -15.49 0.39
CA CYS A 300 -22.54 -16.41 1.38
C CYS A 300 -22.10 -17.75 0.76
N GLN A 301 -22.89 -18.28 -0.19
CA GLN A 301 -22.56 -19.52 -0.89
C GLN A 301 -21.35 -19.36 -1.82
N GLU A 302 -21.25 -18.23 -2.52
CA GLU A 302 -20.05 -17.90 -3.30
C GLU A 302 -18.83 -17.79 -2.40
N LEU A 303 -18.91 -17.04 -1.29
CA LEU A 303 -17.80 -16.89 -0.36
C LEU A 303 -17.31 -18.25 0.17
N ALA A 304 -18.22 -19.12 0.62
CA ALA A 304 -17.86 -20.46 1.07
C ALA A 304 -17.18 -21.28 -0.03
N CYS A 305 -17.70 -21.24 -1.27
CA CYS A 305 -17.08 -21.90 -2.42
C CYS A 305 -15.67 -21.37 -2.70
N GLN A 306 -15.48 -20.05 -2.70
CA GLN A 306 -14.18 -19.43 -2.98
C GLN A 306 -13.16 -19.70 -1.86
N LEU A 307 -13.57 -19.76 -0.59
CA LEU A 307 -12.70 -20.15 0.52
C LEU A 307 -12.21 -21.59 0.37
N LEU A 308 -13.10 -22.52 0.01
CA LEU A 308 -12.73 -23.91 -0.23
C LEU A 308 -11.75 -24.03 -1.41
N LEU A 309 -12.01 -23.33 -2.51
CA LEU A 309 -11.11 -23.28 -3.68
C LEU A 309 -9.76 -22.63 -3.37
N ALA A 310 -9.71 -21.72 -2.39
CA ALA A 310 -8.48 -21.11 -1.90
C ALA A 310 -7.70 -22.01 -0.91
N GLY A 311 -8.24 -23.19 -0.55
CA GLY A 311 -7.58 -24.20 0.29
C GLY A 311 -7.95 -24.14 1.77
N PHE A 312 -9.01 -23.43 2.16
CA PHE A 312 -9.48 -23.39 3.54
C PHE A 312 -10.42 -24.56 3.87
N THR A 313 -10.29 -25.09 5.09
CA THR A 313 -11.22 -26.08 5.66
C THR A 313 -12.45 -25.37 6.23
N LEU A 314 -13.64 -25.92 5.97
CA LEU A 314 -14.91 -25.35 6.42
C LEU A 314 -15.66 -26.38 7.27
N SER A 315 -15.64 -26.19 8.59
CA SER A 315 -16.15 -27.18 9.56
C SER A 315 -17.67 -27.38 9.47
N SER A 316 -18.42 -26.35 9.06
CA SER A 316 -19.89 -26.40 8.95
C SER A 316 -20.42 -26.79 7.58
N LEU A 317 -19.55 -27.11 6.60
CA LEU A 317 -20.03 -27.66 5.34
C LEU A 317 -20.27 -29.17 5.47
N PRO A 318 -21.30 -29.71 4.77
CA PRO A 318 -21.52 -31.14 4.68
C PRO A 318 -20.25 -31.86 4.24
N SER A 319 -19.81 -32.84 5.02
CA SER A 319 -18.74 -33.74 4.64
C SER A 319 -19.13 -34.55 3.39
N PRO A 320 -18.18 -35.19 2.69
CA PRO A 320 -18.53 -36.11 1.60
C PRO A 320 -19.47 -37.25 2.03
N ALA A 321 -19.51 -37.60 3.32
CA ALA A 321 -20.47 -38.55 3.85
C ALA A 321 -21.88 -37.92 3.91
N ASP A 322 -22.00 -36.71 4.46
CA ASP A 322 -23.27 -35.99 4.54
C ASP A 322 -23.86 -35.73 3.14
N VAL A 323 -23.01 -35.42 2.15
CA VAL A 323 -23.41 -35.29 0.73
C VAL A 323 -24.01 -36.58 0.18
N ARG A 324 -23.48 -37.76 0.56
CA ARG A 324 -24.06 -39.06 0.18
C ARG A 324 -25.40 -39.29 0.85
N ASP A 325 -25.53 -38.92 2.13
CA ASP A 325 -26.77 -39.08 2.89
C ASP A 325 -27.87 -38.15 2.37
N PHE A 326 -27.56 -36.89 2.06
CA PHE A 326 -28.49 -35.96 1.42
C PHE A 326 -28.98 -36.49 0.07
N ARG A 327 -28.07 -37.07 -0.71
CA ARG A 327 -28.41 -37.67 -1.99
C ARG A 327 -29.36 -38.86 -1.83
N ALA A 328 -29.14 -39.72 -0.83
CA ALA A 328 -30.04 -40.84 -0.55
C ALA A 328 -31.46 -40.39 -0.16
N GLN A 329 -31.61 -39.18 0.38
CA GLN A 329 -32.91 -38.64 0.82
C GLN A 329 -33.65 -37.84 -0.27
N GLN A 330 -32.94 -37.05 -1.09
CA GLN A 330 -33.56 -36.11 -2.06
C GLN A 330 -33.39 -36.50 -3.54
N ASP A 331 -32.47 -37.42 -3.88
CA ASP A 331 -32.05 -37.82 -5.24
C ASP A 331 -32.41 -36.83 -6.38
N PRO A 332 -31.81 -35.62 -6.40
CA PRO A 332 -32.21 -34.58 -7.32
C PRO A 332 -31.84 -34.95 -8.76
N LEU A 333 -32.73 -34.62 -9.69
CA LEU A 333 -32.62 -34.97 -11.12
C LEU A 333 -31.28 -34.56 -11.75
N ILE A 334 -30.69 -33.44 -11.31
CA ILE A 334 -29.41 -32.91 -11.81
C ILE A 334 -28.20 -33.84 -11.53
N PHE A 335 -28.29 -34.72 -10.53
CA PHE A 335 -27.23 -35.65 -10.14
C PHE A 335 -27.59 -37.13 -10.36
N ARG A 336 -28.74 -37.42 -10.98
CA ARG A 336 -29.24 -38.79 -11.18
C ARG A 336 -28.21 -39.72 -11.83
N ASP A 337 -27.46 -39.21 -12.81
CA ASP A 337 -26.47 -40.00 -13.58
C ASP A 337 -25.07 -40.02 -12.96
N TRP A 338 -24.86 -39.41 -11.78
CA TRP A 338 -23.54 -39.36 -11.15
C TRP A 338 -23.35 -40.57 -10.23
N SER A 339 -22.20 -41.23 -10.20
CA SER A 339 -21.88 -42.24 -9.17
C SER A 339 -21.37 -41.56 -7.91
N THR A 340 -20.49 -40.57 -8.07
CA THR A 340 -19.82 -39.86 -6.98
C THR A 340 -19.91 -38.36 -7.23
N VAL A 341 -20.42 -37.61 -6.25
CA VAL A 341 -20.57 -36.16 -6.38
C VAL A 341 -19.48 -35.45 -5.57
N PRO A 342 -18.63 -34.61 -6.19
CA PRO A 342 -17.59 -33.85 -5.49
C PRO A 342 -18.22 -32.73 -4.63
N GLN A 343 -17.43 -32.11 -3.75
CA GLN A 343 -17.93 -30.98 -2.95
C GLN A 343 -18.20 -29.72 -3.78
N VAL A 344 -17.42 -29.51 -4.85
CA VAL A 344 -17.54 -28.37 -5.77
C VAL A 344 -17.76 -28.90 -7.18
N VAL A 345 -18.75 -28.34 -7.87
CA VAL A 345 -19.01 -28.55 -9.30
C VAL A 345 -19.01 -27.21 -10.03
N THR A 346 -18.96 -27.25 -11.36
CA THR A 346 -19.12 -26.06 -12.21
C THR A 346 -20.49 -26.06 -12.85
N VAL A 347 -21.24 -24.97 -12.68
CA VAL A 347 -22.46 -24.70 -13.46
C VAL A 347 -22.04 -24.03 -14.75
N VAL A 348 -22.56 -24.50 -15.88
CA VAL A 348 -22.39 -23.89 -17.19
C VAL A 348 -23.76 -23.47 -17.71
N LEU A 349 -23.90 -22.19 -18.05
CA LEU A 349 -25.08 -21.58 -18.63
C LEU A 349 -24.78 -21.16 -20.07
N VAL A 350 -25.51 -21.71 -21.03
CA VAL A 350 -25.49 -21.32 -22.44
C VAL A 350 -26.58 -20.27 -22.65
N VAL A 351 -26.16 -19.01 -22.76
CA VAL A 351 -27.05 -17.87 -22.99
C VAL A 351 -27.24 -17.68 -24.50
N PRO A 352 -28.48 -17.80 -25.00
CA PRO A 352 -28.76 -17.62 -26.43
C PRO A 352 -28.34 -16.25 -26.95
N ARG A 353 -27.87 -16.20 -28.19
CA ARG A 353 -27.39 -14.94 -28.81
C ARG A 353 -28.47 -13.85 -28.84
N HIS A 354 -29.73 -14.22 -29.08
CA HIS A 354 -30.84 -13.25 -29.14
C HIS A 354 -31.06 -12.55 -27.78
N ALA A 355 -30.89 -13.25 -26.66
CA ALA A 355 -31.04 -12.66 -25.32
C ALA A 355 -30.02 -11.53 -25.08
N ILE A 356 -28.77 -11.72 -25.51
CA ILE A 356 -27.72 -10.69 -25.44
C ILE A 356 -27.99 -9.56 -26.42
N THR A 357 -28.37 -9.89 -27.66
CA THR A 357 -28.61 -8.90 -28.72
C THR A 357 -29.72 -7.91 -28.34
N ASN A 358 -30.75 -8.39 -27.64
CA ASN A 358 -31.88 -7.56 -27.17
C ASN A 358 -31.48 -6.45 -26.20
N VAL A 359 -30.35 -6.59 -25.51
CA VAL A 359 -29.88 -5.66 -24.46
C VAL A 359 -28.53 -5.03 -24.80
N GLN A 360 -27.91 -5.43 -25.92
CA GLN A 360 -26.54 -5.03 -26.27
C GLN A 360 -26.36 -3.52 -26.44
N SER A 361 -27.35 -2.83 -27.02
CA SER A 361 -27.34 -1.36 -27.16
C SER A 361 -27.39 -0.66 -25.81
N ASP A 362 -28.21 -1.14 -24.88
CA ASP A 362 -28.36 -0.54 -23.56
C ASP A 362 -27.08 -0.77 -22.74
N LEU A 363 -26.56 -2.00 -22.74
CA LEU A 363 -25.31 -2.34 -22.05
C LEU A 363 -24.12 -1.50 -22.55
N SER A 364 -24.06 -1.23 -23.86
CA SER A 364 -23.00 -0.40 -24.46
C SER A 364 -23.08 1.06 -24.01
N THR A 365 -24.27 1.56 -23.68
CA THR A 365 -24.49 2.93 -23.20
C THR A 365 -23.89 3.14 -21.80
N PHE A 366 -23.88 2.10 -20.96
CA PHE A 366 -23.34 2.14 -19.60
C PHE A 366 -21.87 1.70 -19.50
N GLY A 367 -21.15 1.68 -20.63
CA GLY A 367 -19.74 1.30 -20.70
C GLY A 367 -19.53 -0.21 -20.54
N THR A 368 -18.97 -0.64 -19.41
CA THR A 368 -18.66 -2.06 -19.13
C THR A 368 -19.46 -2.56 -17.93
N PRO A 369 -20.75 -2.89 -18.10
CA PRO A 369 -21.58 -3.35 -17.00
C PRO A 369 -21.04 -4.67 -16.41
N ILE A 370 -21.05 -4.77 -15.09
CA ILE A 370 -20.61 -5.97 -14.37
C ILE A 370 -21.72 -7.01 -14.47
N LEU A 371 -21.38 -8.22 -14.93
CA LEU A 371 -22.32 -9.33 -15.00
C LEU A 371 -22.14 -10.28 -13.81
N GLN A 372 -23.21 -10.92 -13.41
CA GLN A 372 -23.24 -11.93 -12.35
C GLN A 372 -24.22 -13.04 -12.71
N CYS A 373 -24.01 -14.22 -12.15
CA CYS A 373 -24.99 -15.30 -12.19
C CYS A 373 -25.78 -15.37 -10.89
N GLY A 374 -27.03 -15.82 -10.98
CA GLY A 374 -27.89 -16.03 -9.82
C GLY A 374 -28.58 -17.39 -9.89
N ILE A 375 -28.76 -18.04 -8.75
CA ILE A 375 -29.63 -19.22 -8.60
C ILE A 375 -30.79 -18.85 -7.70
N GLN A 376 -32.01 -18.99 -8.21
CA GLN A 376 -33.24 -18.70 -7.50
C GLN A 376 -34.07 -19.96 -7.31
N ALA A 377 -34.44 -20.26 -6.07
CA ALA A 377 -35.44 -21.27 -5.74
C ALA A 377 -36.36 -20.75 -4.63
N GLY A 378 -37.66 -20.60 -4.95
CA GLY A 378 -38.61 -19.95 -4.05
C GLY A 378 -38.19 -18.51 -3.70
N LEU A 379 -38.09 -18.21 -2.41
CA LEU A 379 -37.67 -16.90 -1.89
C LEU A 379 -36.14 -16.74 -1.78
N TRP A 380 -35.37 -17.80 -2.02
CA TRP A 380 -33.92 -17.78 -1.88
C TRP A 380 -33.25 -17.36 -3.19
N TYR A 381 -32.28 -16.46 -3.10
CA TYR A 381 -31.49 -16.00 -4.23
C TYR A 381 -30.00 -15.95 -3.89
N ASN A 382 -29.22 -16.81 -4.54
CA ASN A 382 -27.77 -16.90 -4.34
C ASN A 382 -27.06 -16.29 -5.54
N ILE A 383 -26.13 -15.36 -5.30
CA ILE A 383 -25.42 -14.60 -6.33
C ILE A 383 -23.96 -15.08 -6.44
N PHE A 384 -23.49 -15.16 -7.68
CA PHE A 384 -22.14 -15.56 -8.06
C PHE A 384 -21.55 -14.51 -9.03
N ALA A 385 -20.62 -13.70 -8.54
CA ALA A 385 -19.90 -12.69 -9.31
C ALA A 385 -18.63 -13.22 -9.98
N CYS A 386 -18.03 -14.29 -9.47
CA CYS A 386 -16.85 -14.92 -10.04
C CYS A 386 -17.23 -15.84 -11.21
N ILE A 387 -17.58 -15.23 -12.35
CA ILE A 387 -17.95 -15.92 -13.58
C ILE A 387 -16.80 -15.95 -14.59
N SER A 388 -16.75 -17.01 -15.39
CA SER A 388 -15.91 -17.14 -16.57
C SER A 388 -16.81 -17.26 -17.79
N ALA A 389 -16.69 -16.35 -18.74
CA ALA A 389 -17.57 -16.28 -19.89
C ALA A 389 -16.78 -16.18 -21.21
N SER A 390 -17.39 -16.59 -22.31
CA SER A 390 -16.89 -16.37 -23.68
C SER A 390 -17.99 -16.62 -24.69
N PHE A 391 -17.94 -15.97 -25.85
CA PHE A 391 -18.79 -16.33 -26.99
C PHE A 391 -18.24 -17.59 -27.67
N GLY A 392 -19.10 -18.53 -28.03
CA GLY A 392 -18.69 -19.77 -28.66
C GLY A 392 -19.70 -20.90 -28.58
N LYS A 393 -19.38 -22.02 -29.22
CA LYS A 393 -20.20 -23.24 -29.19
C LYS A 393 -19.69 -24.19 -28.11
N LEU A 394 -20.61 -24.70 -27.29
CA LEU A 394 -20.33 -25.69 -26.26
C LEU A 394 -20.52 -27.09 -26.85
N ALA A 395 -19.47 -27.91 -26.84
CA ALA A 395 -19.54 -29.33 -27.14
C ALA A 395 -19.43 -30.12 -25.84
N ILE A 396 -20.35 -31.05 -25.60
CA ILE A 396 -20.38 -31.89 -24.41
C ILE A 396 -20.20 -33.34 -24.81
N SER A 397 -19.37 -34.05 -24.05
CA SER A 397 -19.17 -35.48 -24.21
C SER A 397 -19.17 -36.18 -22.84
N GLY A 398 -19.48 -37.48 -22.81
CA GLY A 398 -19.63 -38.24 -21.56
C GLY A 398 -21.02 -38.09 -20.91
N ARG A 399 -21.18 -38.72 -19.74
CA ARG A 399 -22.40 -38.67 -18.88
C ARG A 399 -22.00 -38.62 -17.41
N GLY A 400 -22.92 -38.19 -16.53
CA GLY A 400 -22.68 -38.12 -15.08
C GLY A 400 -21.45 -37.29 -14.73
N GLU A 401 -20.63 -37.78 -13.78
CA GLU A 401 -19.37 -37.12 -13.39
C GLU A 401 -18.33 -37.03 -14.51
N ASN A 402 -18.46 -37.89 -15.54
CA ASN A 402 -17.56 -37.94 -16.69
C ASN A 402 -17.97 -36.97 -17.81
N LYS A 403 -19.02 -36.14 -17.61
CA LYS A 403 -19.34 -35.06 -18.53
C LYS A 403 -18.14 -34.11 -18.64
N THR A 404 -17.63 -33.95 -19.86
CA THR A 404 -16.61 -32.95 -20.21
C THR A 404 -17.19 -31.97 -21.20
N ALA A 405 -16.78 -30.71 -21.07
CA ALA A 405 -17.23 -29.65 -21.97
C ALA A 405 -16.06 -28.92 -22.59
N VAL A 406 -16.16 -28.69 -23.90
CA VAL A 406 -15.17 -27.97 -24.67
C VAL A 406 -15.84 -26.81 -25.39
N ILE A 407 -15.27 -25.61 -25.23
CA ILE A 407 -15.76 -24.41 -25.88
C ILE A 407 -14.92 -24.16 -27.12
N THR A 408 -15.60 -24.10 -28.26
CA THR A 408 -15.03 -23.55 -29.49
C THR A 408 -15.35 -22.07 -29.52
N GLU A 409 -14.35 -21.22 -29.22
CA GLU A 409 -14.51 -19.77 -29.10
C GLU A 409 -14.91 -19.14 -30.45
N ASP A 410 -15.87 -18.23 -30.40
CA ASP A 410 -16.21 -17.35 -31.52
C ASP A 410 -15.29 -16.13 -31.48
N SER A 411 -14.33 -16.07 -32.40
CA SER A 411 -13.34 -14.98 -32.45
C SER A 411 -13.95 -13.61 -32.70
N ALA A 412 -15.16 -13.54 -33.29
CA ALA A 412 -15.88 -12.28 -33.52
C ALA A 412 -16.55 -11.74 -32.24
N GLY A 413 -16.57 -12.50 -31.14
CA GLY A 413 -17.02 -12.05 -29.83
C GLY A 413 -18.45 -11.48 -29.85
N THR A 414 -18.61 -10.24 -29.38
CA THR A 414 -19.89 -9.51 -29.34
C THR A 414 -20.45 -9.16 -30.71
N HIS A 415 -19.66 -9.28 -31.79
CA HIS A 415 -20.10 -9.11 -33.18
C HIS A 415 -20.38 -10.45 -33.87
N GLY A 416 -20.10 -11.57 -33.19
CA GLY A 416 -20.37 -12.92 -33.68
C GLY A 416 -21.84 -13.32 -33.55
N THR A 417 -22.10 -14.56 -33.99
CA THR A 417 -23.45 -15.16 -33.98
C THR A 417 -23.59 -16.27 -32.93
N SER A 418 -22.50 -16.66 -32.28
CA SER A 418 -22.51 -17.76 -31.31
C SER A 418 -23.19 -17.35 -29.99
N PRO A 419 -23.76 -18.31 -29.23
CA PRO A 419 -24.23 -18.04 -27.88
C PRO A 419 -23.06 -17.66 -26.96
N MET A 420 -23.40 -17.11 -25.80
CA MET A 420 -22.43 -16.86 -24.75
C MET A 420 -22.45 -18.01 -23.74
N VAL A 421 -21.30 -18.62 -23.50
CA VAL A 421 -21.15 -19.69 -22.50
C VAL A 421 -20.56 -19.09 -21.24
N VAL A 422 -21.32 -19.10 -20.16
CA VAL A 422 -20.93 -18.61 -18.84
C VAL A 422 -20.75 -19.81 -17.90
N SER A 423 -19.73 -19.77 -17.06
CA SER A 423 -19.43 -20.85 -16.11
C SER A 423 -18.93 -20.31 -14.78
N PHE A 424 -19.36 -20.92 -13.68
CA PHE A 424 -18.92 -20.56 -12.33
C PHE A 424 -18.93 -21.77 -11.39
N PRO A 425 -18.02 -21.83 -10.40
CA PRO A 425 -18.01 -22.91 -9.42
C PRO A 425 -19.08 -22.71 -8.36
N ILE A 426 -19.63 -23.82 -7.85
CA ILE A 426 -20.64 -23.82 -6.78
C ILE A 426 -20.46 -25.02 -5.86
N LEU A 427 -20.86 -24.86 -4.59
CA LEU A 427 -20.99 -25.98 -3.66
C LEU A 427 -22.19 -26.85 -4.02
N VAL A 428 -21.97 -28.15 -4.00
CA VAL A 428 -23.02 -29.12 -4.32
C VAL A 428 -24.19 -29.08 -3.32
N SER A 429 -23.92 -28.79 -2.05
CA SER A 429 -24.96 -28.58 -1.03
C SER A 429 -25.93 -27.45 -1.40
N THR A 430 -25.45 -26.39 -2.05
CA THR A 430 -26.30 -25.31 -2.56
C THR A 430 -27.23 -25.81 -3.66
N LEU A 431 -26.76 -26.72 -4.53
CA LEU A 431 -27.59 -27.29 -5.59
C LEU A 431 -28.62 -28.30 -5.07
N PHE A 432 -28.30 -29.10 -4.05
CA PHE A 432 -29.28 -29.98 -3.41
C PHE A 432 -30.47 -29.20 -2.84
N LEU A 433 -30.20 -28.09 -2.14
CA LEU A 433 -31.23 -27.24 -1.54
C LEU A 433 -32.06 -26.44 -2.58
N ASN A 434 -31.57 -26.34 -3.82
CA ASN A 434 -32.17 -25.51 -4.87
C ASN A 434 -32.35 -26.31 -6.18
N SER A 435 -32.57 -27.62 -6.10
CA SER A 435 -32.58 -28.53 -7.27
C SER A 435 -33.65 -28.20 -8.32
N ASP A 436 -34.82 -27.70 -7.87
CA ASP A 436 -35.91 -27.22 -8.73
C ASP A 436 -35.77 -25.74 -9.12
N GLY A 437 -34.65 -25.12 -8.74
CA GLY A 437 -34.36 -23.73 -9.01
C GLY A 437 -34.02 -23.43 -10.46
N ALA A 438 -33.88 -22.15 -10.75
CA ALA A 438 -33.44 -21.65 -12.03
C ALA A 438 -32.13 -20.87 -11.89
N VAL A 439 -31.25 -21.02 -12.86
CA VAL A 439 -30.02 -20.24 -12.98
C VAL A 439 -30.22 -19.15 -14.03
N GLY A 440 -29.71 -17.96 -13.75
CA GLY A 440 -29.77 -16.84 -14.66
C GLY A 440 -28.49 -16.06 -14.74
N LEU A 441 -28.37 -15.30 -15.83
CA LEU A 441 -27.38 -14.25 -16.02
C LEU A 441 -28.06 -12.91 -15.80
N ALA A 442 -27.46 -12.04 -15.00
CA ALA A 442 -27.98 -10.72 -14.69
C ALA A 442 -26.89 -9.65 -14.74
N VAL A 443 -27.29 -8.40 -14.92
CA VAL A 443 -26.43 -7.23 -14.70
C VAL A 443 -26.40 -6.93 -13.21
N ARG A 444 -25.21 -6.75 -12.63
CA ARG A 444 -25.07 -6.33 -11.24
C ARG A 444 -25.62 -4.91 -11.08
N PRO A 445 -26.64 -4.69 -10.21
CA PRO A 445 -27.18 -3.37 -9.98
C PRO A 445 -26.13 -2.45 -9.36
N THR A 446 -25.97 -1.26 -9.92
CA THR A 446 -25.15 -0.15 -9.40
C THR A 446 -25.93 1.15 -9.56
N LEU A 447 -25.47 2.25 -8.94
CA LEU A 447 -26.13 3.55 -9.13
C LEU A 447 -26.02 4.02 -10.59
N SER A 448 -24.93 3.69 -11.29
CA SER A 448 -24.70 4.10 -12.67
C SER A 448 -25.63 3.42 -13.68
N ASN A 449 -26.12 2.21 -13.39
CA ASN A 449 -26.91 1.40 -14.33
C ASN A 449 -28.35 1.14 -13.86
N ARG A 450 -28.82 1.87 -12.84
CA ARG A 450 -30.15 1.66 -12.22
C ARG A 450 -31.31 1.79 -13.21
N SER A 451 -31.21 2.65 -14.22
CA SER A 451 -32.23 2.83 -15.25
C SER A 451 -32.47 1.56 -16.09
N LEU A 452 -31.51 0.61 -16.12
CA LEU A 452 -31.73 -0.68 -16.79
C LEU A 452 -32.85 -1.51 -16.13
N THR A 453 -33.24 -1.20 -14.89
CA THR A 453 -34.36 -1.88 -14.22
C THR A 453 -35.68 -1.72 -14.97
N GLU A 454 -35.86 -0.66 -15.76
CA GLU A 454 -37.05 -0.46 -16.59
C GLU A 454 -37.20 -1.55 -17.67
N LYS A 455 -36.06 -2.05 -18.19
CA LYS A 455 -36.02 -3.05 -19.26
C LYS A 455 -35.78 -4.47 -18.75
N LEU A 456 -34.90 -4.63 -17.77
CA LEU A 456 -34.46 -5.93 -17.23
C LEU A 456 -35.23 -6.36 -15.97
N GLY A 457 -36.13 -5.50 -15.47
CA GLY A 457 -36.83 -5.69 -14.20
C GLY A 457 -35.93 -5.52 -12.98
N GLN A 458 -36.52 -5.71 -11.80
CA GLN A 458 -35.82 -5.57 -10.51
C GLN A 458 -34.68 -6.58 -10.33
N GLU A 459 -34.77 -7.75 -10.95
CA GLU A 459 -33.73 -8.78 -10.92
C GLU A 459 -32.57 -8.50 -11.88
N MET A 460 -32.68 -7.48 -12.74
CA MET A 460 -31.69 -7.12 -13.76
C MET A 460 -31.31 -8.30 -14.67
N SER A 461 -32.27 -9.19 -14.93
CA SER A 461 -32.06 -10.49 -15.56
C SER A 461 -31.98 -10.38 -17.08
N ILE A 462 -30.92 -10.92 -17.67
CA ILE A 462 -30.70 -11.00 -19.12
C ILE A 462 -31.30 -12.30 -19.67
N PHE A 463 -31.05 -13.42 -18.99
CA PHE A 463 -31.50 -14.74 -19.40
C PHE A 463 -31.61 -15.66 -18.19
N ARG A 464 -32.55 -16.61 -18.25
CA ARG A 464 -32.81 -17.56 -17.19
C ARG A 464 -33.26 -18.89 -17.76
N ALA A 465 -32.81 -19.98 -17.14
CA ALA A 465 -33.22 -21.35 -17.46
C ALA A 465 -33.34 -22.18 -16.18
N LEU A 466 -34.19 -23.21 -16.20
CA LEU A 466 -34.27 -24.18 -15.11
C LEU A 466 -32.96 -24.96 -15.01
N LEU A 467 -32.53 -25.30 -13.80
CA LEU A 467 -31.31 -26.10 -13.59
C LEU A 467 -31.37 -27.47 -14.26
N THR A 468 -32.57 -27.97 -14.51
CA THR A 468 -32.86 -29.23 -15.20
C THR A 468 -32.96 -29.10 -16.72
N ASP A 469 -32.93 -27.89 -17.30
CA ASP A 469 -32.99 -27.69 -18.75
C ASP A 469 -31.61 -27.92 -19.38
N GLU A 470 -31.33 -29.16 -19.76
CA GLU A 470 -30.07 -29.58 -20.39
C GLU A 470 -29.79 -28.91 -21.75
N ARG A 471 -30.70 -28.10 -22.32
CA ARG A 471 -30.39 -27.30 -23.53
C ARG A 471 -29.53 -26.08 -23.20
N TYR A 472 -29.67 -25.56 -21.99
CA TYR A 472 -29.03 -24.31 -21.56
C TYR A 472 -28.14 -24.49 -20.35
N VAL A 473 -28.40 -25.47 -19.49
CA VAL A 473 -27.70 -25.65 -18.22
C VAL A 473 -27.01 -26.99 -18.17
N HIS A 474 -25.73 -26.98 -17.78
CA HIS A 474 -24.95 -28.19 -17.60
C HIS A 474 -24.16 -28.13 -16.30
N ILE A 475 -24.21 -29.21 -15.53
CA ILE A 475 -23.41 -29.38 -14.32
C ILE A 475 -22.22 -30.28 -14.65
N LEU A 476 -21.01 -29.81 -14.37
CA LEU A 476 -19.77 -30.47 -14.71
C LEU A 476 -18.86 -30.63 -13.48
N SER A 477 -18.09 -31.72 -13.44
CA SER A 477 -17.09 -31.94 -12.39
C SER A 477 -15.88 -31.01 -12.54
N LYS A 478 -15.63 -30.51 -13.75
CA LYS A 478 -14.53 -29.59 -14.08
C LYS A 478 -15.03 -28.46 -14.98
N ALA A 479 -14.36 -27.31 -14.90
CA ALA A 479 -14.67 -26.17 -15.76
C ALA A 479 -14.45 -26.50 -17.25
N PRO A 480 -15.21 -25.86 -18.17
CA PRO A 480 -15.01 -26.06 -19.60
C PRO A 480 -13.60 -25.74 -20.07
N THR A 481 -13.08 -26.53 -21.01
CA THR A 481 -11.74 -26.38 -21.59
C THR A 481 -11.80 -25.87 -23.04
N THR A 482 -10.65 -25.68 -23.68
CA THR A 482 -10.54 -25.41 -25.13
C THR A 482 -9.92 -26.60 -25.84
N ASN A 483 -10.20 -26.76 -27.13
CA ASN A 483 -9.64 -27.84 -27.97
C ASN A 483 -8.09 -27.93 -27.93
N ASN A 484 -7.40 -26.88 -27.46
CA ASN A 484 -5.94 -26.76 -27.44
C ASN A 484 -5.29 -27.13 -26.08
N SER A 485 -6.02 -27.69 -25.12
CA SER A 485 -5.49 -28.09 -23.80
C SER A 485 -5.26 -29.59 -23.63
N ALA A 486 -5.33 -30.38 -24.70
CA ALA A 486 -4.83 -31.75 -24.66
C ALA A 486 -3.29 -31.73 -24.68
N THR A 487 -2.68 -32.50 -23.78
CA THR A 487 -1.25 -32.72 -23.54
C THR A 487 -0.51 -31.64 -22.74
N ASP A 488 -0.67 -31.66 -21.42
CA ASP A 488 0.49 -31.65 -20.52
C ASP A 488 0.17 -32.58 -19.34
N GLY A 489 1.10 -33.48 -19.04
CA GLY A 489 0.87 -34.71 -18.28
C GLY A 489 0.34 -34.53 -16.86
N ALA A 490 -0.39 -35.54 -16.40
CA ALA A 490 -0.75 -35.72 -15.01
C ALA A 490 0.52 -35.74 -14.14
N VAL A 491 0.73 -34.69 -13.34
CA VAL A 491 1.70 -34.73 -12.25
C VAL A 491 0.97 -35.24 -11.02
N SER A 492 1.45 -36.36 -10.48
CA SER A 492 0.98 -36.98 -9.25
C SER A 492 0.97 -36.00 -8.07
N PRO A 493 0.09 -36.18 -7.07
CA PRO A 493 0.11 -35.36 -5.86
C PRO A 493 1.41 -35.61 -5.09
N ILE A 494 2.31 -34.64 -5.11
CA ILE A 494 3.52 -34.67 -4.27
C ILE A 494 3.09 -34.29 -2.86
N THR A 495 3.24 -35.24 -1.95
CA THR A 495 3.19 -35.07 -0.50
C THR A 495 4.07 -33.91 -0.08
N HIS A 496 3.55 -33.02 0.76
CA HIS A 496 4.33 -31.96 1.40
C HIS A 496 5.56 -32.56 2.09
N GLY A 497 6.72 -32.41 1.46
CA GLY A 497 8.00 -32.57 2.13
C GLY A 497 8.04 -31.57 3.27
N LYS A 498 8.05 -32.08 4.51
CA LYS A 498 8.47 -31.33 5.66
C LYS A 498 9.90 -30.87 5.36
N SER A 499 10.09 -29.57 5.19
CA SER A 499 11.42 -28.99 5.16
C SER A 499 11.98 -29.14 6.57
N ASP A 500 12.98 -30.01 6.68
CA ASP A 500 13.87 -30.10 7.82
C ASP A 500 14.61 -28.76 8.03
N GLY A 501 14.87 -28.48 9.32
CA GLY A 501 15.97 -27.62 9.77
C GLY A 501 15.81 -26.12 9.60
N ALA A 502 14.74 -25.50 10.09
CA ALA A 502 14.71 -24.05 10.29
C ALA A 502 14.93 -23.72 11.78
N VAL A 503 15.89 -22.85 12.08
CA VAL A 503 16.11 -22.26 13.40
C VAL A 503 14.78 -21.68 13.91
N GLU A 504 14.31 -22.09 15.08
CA GLU A 504 13.05 -21.64 15.69
C GLU A 504 13.11 -20.15 16.04
N HIS A 505 12.73 -19.29 15.10
CA HIS A 505 12.35 -17.91 15.42
C HIS A 505 10.90 -17.87 15.85
N HIS A 506 10.64 -17.40 17.07
CA HIS A 506 9.29 -17.17 17.56
C HIS A 506 8.60 -16.08 16.70
N PRO A 507 7.37 -16.30 16.23
CA PRO A 507 6.62 -15.27 15.49
C PRO A 507 6.32 -14.06 16.38
N VAL A 508 6.31 -12.87 15.79
CA VAL A 508 5.89 -11.66 16.51
C VAL A 508 4.39 -11.74 16.77
N HIS A 509 3.99 -11.69 18.04
CA HIS A 509 2.58 -11.69 18.42
C HIS A 509 1.96 -10.30 18.22
N VAL A 510 0.79 -10.25 17.61
CA VAL A 510 0.09 -9.01 17.26
C VAL A 510 -1.14 -8.87 18.16
N GLU A 511 -1.23 -7.73 18.85
CA GLU A 511 -2.40 -7.36 19.64
C GLU A 511 -3.12 -6.19 18.94
N THR A 512 -4.42 -6.34 18.69
CA THR A 512 -5.27 -5.28 18.13
C THR A 512 -5.93 -4.47 19.24
N ASP A 513 -6.38 -3.26 18.91
CA ASP A 513 -7.22 -2.46 19.79
C ASP A 513 -8.57 -3.15 20.09
N ASP A 514 -9.32 -2.62 21.05
CA ASP A 514 -10.62 -3.18 21.47
C ASP A 514 -11.63 -3.26 20.30
N SER A 515 -11.49 -2.36 19.32
CA SER A 515 -12.31 -2.35 18.10
C SER A 515 -11.87 -3.37 17.04
N ASN A 516 -10.70 -3.99 17.21
CA ASN A 516 -10.05 -4.89 16.24
C ASN A 516 -9.82 -4.25 14.87
N ARG A 517 -9.71 -2.91 14.82
CA ARG A 517 -9.51 -2.16 13.57
C ARG A 517 -8.06 -1.80 13.34
N ARG A 518 -7.29 -1.65 14.42
CA ARG A 518 -5.89 -1.22 14.38
C ARG A 518 -5.02 -2.11 15.24
N ILE A 519 -3.77 -2.24 14.85
CA ILE A 519 -2.76 -2.88 15.68
C ILE A 519 -2.38 -1.91 16.81
N GLN A 520 -2.44 -2.39 18.04
CA GLN A 520 -2.06 -1.63 19.21
C GLN A 520 -0.58 -1.88 19.58
N SER A 521 -0.18 -3.15 19.59
CA SER A 521 1.17 -3.54 20.03
C SER A 521 1.70 -4.73 19.22
N LEU A 522 3.03 -4.83 19.17
CA LEU A 522 3.75 -5.99 18.65
C LEU A 522 4.60 -6.57 19.78
N THR A 523 4.51 -7.88 19.97
CA THR A 523 5.22 -8.58 21.04
C THR A 523 6.24 -9.55 20.46
N SER A 524 7.52 -9.35 20.80
CA SER A 524 8.60 -10.28 20.46
C SER A 524 8.92 -11.16 21.66
N HIS A 525 8.89 -12.48 21.47
CA HIS A 525 9.30 -13.47 22.47
C HIS A 525 10.74 -13.90 22.23
N ILE A 526 11.60 -13.80 23.25
CA ILE A 526 13.03 -14.08 23.13
C ILE A 526 13.44 -15.08 24.21
N ASP A 527 13.79 -16.29 23.77
CA ASP A 527 14.41 -17.29 24.64
C ASP A 527 15.86 -16.93 24.94
N ILE A 528 16.21 -16.98 26.22
CA ILE A 528 17.57 -16.76 26.68
C ILE A 528 18.26 -18.12 26.74
N THR A 529 18.97 -18.45 25.67
CA THR A 529 19.67 -19.75 25.51
C THR A 529 21.11 -19.73 26.02
N ASP A 530 21.75 -18.55 26.08
CA ASP A 530 23.12 -18.42 26.57
C ASP A 530 23.21 -18.65 28.07
N ALA A 531 24.12 -19.52 28.50
CA ALA A 531 24.23 -19.94 29.90
C ALA A 531 24.62 -18.79 30.83
N ALA A 532 25.47 -17.85 30.40
CA ALA A 532 25.85 -16.71 31.21
C ALA A 532 24.70 -15.71 31.33
N GLU A 533 23.99 -15.42 30.24
CA GLU A 533 22.77 -14.61 30.26
C GLU A 533 21.68 -15.22 31.14
N GLN A 534 21.50 -16.55 31.10
CA GLN A 534 20.55 -17.25 31.95
C GLN A 534 20.85 -17.08 33.44
N VAL A 535 22.13 -17.20 33.83
CA VAL A 535 22.55 -17.00 35.23
C VAL A 535 22.24 -15.57 35.68
N SER A 536 22.57 -14.56 34.87
CA SER A 536 22.25 -13.15 35.16
C SER A 536 20.74 -12.93 35.27
N LEU A 537 19.95 -13.50 34.35
CA LEU A 537 18.50 -13.37 34.34
C LEU A 537 17.84 -14.03 35.56
N VAL A 538 18.31 -15.21 35.98
CA VAL A 538 17.82 -15.88 37.18
C VAL A 538 18.24 -15.14 38.45
N GLY A 539 19.46 -14.57 38.46
CA GLY A 539 20.03 -13.79 39.56
C GLY A 539 19.36 -12.44 39.81
N GLY A 540 18.30 -12.08 39.09
CA GLY A 540 17.52 -10.87 39.36
C GLY A 540 18.00 -9.61 38.65
N CYS A 541 18.84 -9.71 37.61
CA CYS A 541 19.39 -8.55 36.91
C CYS A 541 18.30 -7.61 36.35
N THR A 542 18.67 -6.34 36.19
CA THR A 542 17.85 -5.33 35.49
C THR A 542 17.82 -5.65 33.99
N VAL A 543 16.63 -5.63 33.42
CA VAL A 543 16.40 -5.77 31.98
C VAL A 543 15.77 -4.47 31.49
N ARG A 544 16.31 -3.91 30.41
CA ARG A 544 15.82 -2.65 29.83
C ARG A 544 15.91 -2.67 28.31
N THR A 545 15.16 -1.77 27.67
CA THR A 545 15.18 -1.57 26.22
C THR A 545 15.69 -0.19 25.86
N THR A 546 16.30 -0.08 24.68
CA THR A 546 16.57 1.21 24.03
C THR A 546 16.18 1.12 22.56
N GLN A 547 15.72 2.23 21.98
CA GLN A 547 15.47 2.29 20.54
C GLN A 547 16.80 2.27 19.78
N LEU A 548 16.91 1.45 18.73
CA LEU A 548 18.03 1.49 17.78
C LEU A 548 17.62 2.16 16.46
N SER A 549 16.46 1.77 15.94
CA SER A 549 15.83 2.39 14.77
C SER A 549 14.33 2.23 14.91
N ALA A 550 13.52 2.83 14.03
CA ALA A 550 12.05 2.75 14.14
C ALA A 550 11.51 1.31 14.31
N HIS A 551 12.20 0.30 13.74
CA HIS A 551 11.77 -1.10 13.73
C HIS A 551 12.67 -2.01 14.59
N GLN A 552 13.72 -1.49 15.20
CA GLN A 552 14.67 -2.30 15.96
C GLN A 552 14.84 -1.79 17.38
N VAL A 553 14.80 -2.73 18.31
CA VAL A 553 14.93 -2.50 19.74
C VAL A 553 16.15 -3.26 20.25
N ILE A 554 17.00 -2.60 21.05
CA ILE A 554 18.06 -3.30 21.77
C ILE A 554 17.52 -3.72 23.13
N LEU A 555 17.55 -5.02 23.39
CA LEU A 555 17.34 -5.61 24.71
C LEU A 555 18.67 -5.67 25.45
N HIS A 556 18.74 -5.05 26.62
CA HIS A 556 19.90 -5.09 27.51
C HIS A 556 19.60 -6.04 28.68
N ILE A 557 20.44 -7.07 28.82
CA ILE A 557 20.44 -8.01 29.95
C ILE A 557 21.82 -7.91 30.60
N GLU A 558 21.92 -7.04 31.62
CA GLU A 558 23.19 -6.71 32.27
C GLU A 558 24.25 -6.21 31.24
N LYS A 559 25.29 -7.01 30.95
CA LYS A 559 26.34 -6.71 29.97
C LYS A 559 26.02 -7.18 28.54
N HIS A 560 24.97 -7.97 28.36
CA HIS A 560 24.62 -8.56 27.09
C HIS A 560 23.59 -7.70 26.35
N ARG A 561 23.76 -7.60 25.03
CA ARG A 561 22.88 -6.83 24.15
C ARG A 561 22.34 -7.72 23.05
N ARG A 562 21.03 -7.69 22.82
CA ARG A 562 20.38 -8.38 21.71
C ARG A 562 19.57 -7.39 20.88
N ILE A 563 19.71 -7.44 19.55
CA ILE A 563 18.91 -6.61 18.64
C ILE A 563 17.68 -7.41 18.25
N VAL A 564 16.51 -6.84 18.50
CA VAL A 564 15.21 -7.40 18.20
C VAL A 564 14.57 -6.57 17.09
N ALA A 565 14.21 -7.20 15.98
CA ALA A 565 13.58 -6.54 14.85
C ALA A 565 12.07 -6.79 14.86
N PHE A 566 11.31 -5.73 14.58
CA PHE A 566 9.86 -5.73 14.41
C PHE A 566 9.51 -5.46 12.93
N PRO A 567 8.40 -6.01 12.43
CA PRO A 567 7.98 -5.81 11.04
C PRO A 567 7.51 -4.38 10.75
N LEU A 568 7.06 -3.64 11.76
CA LEU A 568 6.61 -2.26 11.64
C LEU A 568 7.21 -1.39 12.75
N PRO A 569 7.16 -0.05 12.63
CA PRO A 569 7.71 0.86 13.62
C PRO A 569 7.05 0.74 14.99
N VAL A 570 7.88 0.59 16.02
CA VAL A 570 7.45 0.45 17.42
C VAL A 570 8.16 1.45 18.33
N ASP A 571 7.53 1.73 19.47
CA ASP A 571 8.07 2.56 20.53
C ASP A 571 8.76 1.70 21.60
N ALA A 572 10.09 1.69 21.60
CA ALA A 572 10.90 0.96 22.57
C ALA A 572 10.90 1.61 23.97
N LEU A 573 10.68 2.94 24.04
CA LEU A 573 10.71 3.70 25.30
C LEU A 573 9.47 3.38 26.13
N ASN A 574 8.32 3.24 25.46
CA ASN A 574 7.06 2.85 26.09
C ASN A 574 6.80 1.33 26.03
N ALA A 575 7.81 0.53 25.68
CA ALA A 575 7.67 -0.92 25.63
C ALA A 575 7.56 -1.53 27.03
N LYS A 576 6.60 -2.44 27.21
CA LYS A 576 6.43 -3.20 28.44
C LYS A 576 7.25 -4.50 28.37
N LEU A 577 8.11 -4.71 29.35
CA LEU A 577 8.91 -5.93 29.49
C LEU A 577 8.21 -6.95 30.39
N ARG A 578 8.05 -8.18 29.90
CA ARG A 578 7.61 -9.33 30.71
C ARG A 578 8.80 -10.28 30.83
N VAL A 579 9.36 -10.39 32.04
CA VAL A 579 10.58 -11.17 32.30
C VAL A 579 10.23 -12.44 33.05
N ALA A 580 10.32 -13.59 32.38
CA ALA A 580 10.04 -14.89 32.97
C ALA A 580 11.33 -15.56 33.41
N ARG A 581 11.80 -15.27 34.62
CA ARG A 581 13.10 -15.74 35.13
C ARG A 581 13.18 -17.27 35.28
N LYS A 582 12.10 -17.93 35.71
CA LYS A 582 12.05 -19.40 35.87
C LYS A 582 12.07 -20.13 34.52
N SER A 583 11.31 -19.62 33.56
CA SER A 583 11.19 -20.17 32.22
C SER A 583 12.22 -19.62 31.22
N LYS A 584 13.08 -18.70 31.68
CA LYS A 584 14.25 -18.14 30.97
C LYS A 584 13.94 -17.46 29.63
N TYR A 585 12.86 -16.67 29.58
CA TYR A 585 12.53 -15.86 28.41
C TYR A 585 12.19 -14.41 28.79
N VAL A 586 12.26 -13.53 27.79
CA VAL A 586 11.82 -12.13 27.88
C VAL A 586 10.86 -11.84 26.73
N GLU A 587 9.73 -11.20 27.04
CA GLU A 587 8.85 -10.62 26.03
C GLU A 587 8.97 -9.09 26.03
N ILE A 588 9.09 -8.53 24.83
CA ILE A 588 9.04 -7.09 24.59
C ILE A 588 7.71 -6.78 23.94
N VAL A 589 6.78 -6.19 24.70
CA VAL A 589 5.48 -5.71 24.20
C VAL A 589 5.64 -4.24 23.81
N ALA A 590 5.82 -3.97 22.52
CA ALA A 590 6.15 -2.65 22.01
C ALA A 590 4.92 -2.00 21.32
N PRO A 591 4.47 -0.81 21.77
CA PRO A 591 3.39 -0.07 21.11
C PRO A 591 3.73 0.31 19.66
N MET A 592 2.74 0.26 18.78
CA MET A 592 2.87 0.74 17.39
C MET A 592 2.91 2.26 17.31
N THR A 593 3.73 2.81 16.43
CA THR A 593 3.90 4.29 16.27
C THR A 593 3.35 4.84 14.95
N LEU A 594 2.99 3.99 13.98
CA LEU A 594 2.44 4.44 12.71
C LEU A 594 0.97 4.84 12.84
N THR A 595 0.66 6.07 12.40
CA THR A 595 -0.68 6.64 12.42
C THR A 595 -0.89 7.52 11.19
N LEU A 596 -2.12 7.60 10.70
CA LEU A 596 -2.51 8.62 9.71
C LEU A 596 -2.64 10.02 10.32
N ASP A 597 -2.87 10.11 11.65
CA ASP A 597 -2.92 11.38 12.36
C ASP A 597 -1.51 11.86 12.72
N VAL A 598 -0.90 12.65 11.82
CA VAL A 598 0.43 13.23 12.05
C VAL A 598 0.33 14.44 12.97
N LYS A 599 1.09 14.41 14.06
CA LYS A 599 1.24 15.53 14.99
C LYS A 599 2.66 16.07 14.91
N GLY A 600 2.90 17.23 15.52
CA GLY A 600 4.26 17.73 15.67
C GLY A 600 5.05 16.82 16.60
N GLU A 601 6.27 16.49 16.18
CA GLU A 601 7.17 15.59 16.90
C GLU A 601 8.56 16.23 17.01
N ARG A 602 9.22 16.05 18.16
CA ARG A 602 10.61 16.50 18.38
C ARG A 602 11.61 15.54 17.75
N ASP A 603 11.50 14.25 18.04
CA ASP A 603 12.37 13.23 17.45
C ASP A 603 11.78 12.71 16.13
N ILE A 604 12.33 13.21 15.03
CA ILE A 604 11.99 12.80 13.67
C ILE A 604 13.04 11.88 13.03
N THR A 605 14.10 11.51 13.77
CA THR A 605 15.24 10.76 13.23
C THR A 605 14.85 9.40 12.67
N LYS A 606 13.85 8.76 13.30
CA LYS A 606 13.23 7.49 12.90
C LYS A 606 12.66 7.48 11.48
N HIS A 607 12.41 8.65 10.89
CA HIS A 607 11.83 8.79 9.54
C HIS A 607 12.88 8.79 8.42
N PHE A 608 14.15 9.04 8.74
CA PHE A 608 15.27 9.09 7.80
C PHE A 608 15.97 7.74 7.71
N ARG A 609 15.44 6.87 6.86
CA ARG A 609 15.86 5.47 6.79
C ARG A 609 16.87 5.20 5.68
N MET A 610 18.01 4.63 6.07
CA MET A 610 18.93 3.91 5.20
C MET A 610 19.09 2.48 5.72
N THR A 611 19.28 1.53 4.81
CA THR A 611 19.46 0.11 5.15
C THR A 611 20.73 -0.42 4.51
N VAL A 612 21.37 -1.42 5.11
CA VAL A 612 22.50 -2.12 4.49
C VAL A 612 21.99 -3.43 3.90
N ASP A 613 22.12 -3.59 2.58
CA ASP A 613 21.77 -4.82 1.87
C ASP A 613 23.03 -5.42 1.24
N GLY A 614 23.41 -6.64 1.63
CA GLY A 614 24.64 -7.29 1.13
C GLY A 614 25.91 -6.44 1.27
N SER A 615 26.08 -5.72 2.38
CA SER A 615 27.19 -4.78 2.63
C SER A 615 27.15 -3.51 1.77
N ILE A 616 26.00 -3.15 1.20
CA ILE A 616 25.82 -1.92 0.42
C ILE A 616 24.78 -1.03 1.12
N PRO A 617 25.16 0.18 1.56
CA PRO A 617 24.20 1.20 2.00
C PRO A 617 23.18 1.47 0.90
N THR A 618 21.91 1.34 1.24
CA THR A 618 20.79 1.36 0.33
C THR A 618 19.75 2.34 0.81
N LEU A 619 19.36 3.27 -0.06
CA LEU A 619 18.29 4.21 0.20
C LEU A 619 16.92 3.53 0.25
N TRP A 620 16.10 3.93 1.22
CA TRP A 620 14.77 3.37 1.41
C TRP A 620 13.67 4.19 0.71
N ASN A 621 13.49 5.45 1.13
CA ASN A 621 12.43 6.36 0.64
C ASN A 621 12.92 7.39 -0.39
N VAL A 622 14.23 7.57 -0.50
CA VAL A 622 14.88 8.51 -1.44
C VAL A 622 15.40 7.73 -2.64
N HIS A 623 15.20 8.24 -3.86
CA HIS A 623 15.67 7.59 -5.09
C HIS A 623 17.08 8.08 -5.46
N TYR A 624 17.88 7.20 -6.07
CA TYR A 624 19.21 7.57 -6.58
C TYR A 624 19.13 8.55 -7.76
N LEU A 625 20.09 9.47 -7.83
CA LEU A 625 20.23 10.47 -8.87
C LEU A 625 21.65 10.51 -9.42
N ASN A 626 21.77 10.49 -10.75
CA ASN A 626 23.01 10.87 -11.42
C ASN A 626 22.97 12.37 -11.70
N LEU A 627 23.55 13.17 -10.81
CA LEU A 627 23.54 14.64 -10.91
C LEU A 627 24.11 15.13 -12.25
N ASP A 628 25.14 14.48 -12.79
CA ASP A 628 25.77 14.89 -14.05
C ASP A 628 24.84 14.73 -15.27
N ARG A 629 23.81 13.89 -15.15
CA ARG A 629 22.75 13.73 -16.17
C ARG A 629 21.53 14.61 -15.92
N CYS A 630 21.40 15.22 -14.73
CA CYS A 630 20.33 16.15 -14.43
C CYS A 630 20.61 17.50 -15.12
N PRO A 631 19.63 18.07 -15.87
CA PRO A 631 19.80 19.38 -16.50
C PRO A 631 20.12 20.46 -15.47
N SER A 632 21.14 21.28 -15.74
CA SER A 632 21.44 22.45 -14.93
C SER A 632 20.33 23.48 -15.02
N PHE A 633 19.92 24.00 -13.87
CA PHE A 633 18.95 25.05 -13.69
C PHE A 633 19.69 26.36 -13.44
N LYS A 634 19.79 27.21 -14.47
CA LYS A 634 20.37 28.55 -14.34
C LYS A 634 19.29 29.58 -14.12
N LEU A 635 19.48 30.41 -13.10
CA LEU A 635 18.64 31.57 -12.84
C LEU A 635 18.82 32.57 -14.00
N SER A 636 17.71 32.88 -14.66
CA SER A 636 17.55 33.94 -15.65
C SER A 636 17.56 35.29 -14.94
N LYS A 637 17.99 36.31 -15.68
CA LYS A 637 18.00 37.70 -15.21
C LYS A 637 16.61 38.31 -15.11
N ASP A 638 15.60 37.68 -15.73
CA ASP A 638 14.20 38.10 -15.62
C ASP A 638 13.57 37.50 -14.35
N PRO A 639 13.20 38.32 -13.34
CA PRO A 639 12.56 37.84 -12.12
C PRO A 639 11.26 37.07 -12.40
N LYS A 640 10.51 37.45 -13.44
CA LYS A 640 9.22 36.81 -13.78
C LYS A 640 9.39 35.39 -14.30
N ALA A 641 10.56 35.04 -14.83
CA ALA A 641 10.84 33.69 -15.33
C ALA A 641 10.88 32.63 -14.20
N PHE A 642 10.93 33.03 -12.93
CA PHE A 642 11.02 32.14 -11.76
C PHE A 642 9.90 32.29 -10.74
N ASN A 643 8.77 32.90 -11.12
CA ASN A 643 7.62 33.01 -10.24
C ASN A 643 7.09 31.65 -9.75
N TRP A 644 7.51 30.53 -10.35
CA TRP A 644 7.17 29.17 -9.92
C TRP A 644 8.12 28.61 -8.84
N PHE A 645 9.37 29.10 -8.72
CA PHE A 645 10.40 28.52 -7.84
C PHE A 645 10.04 28.67 -6.37
N VAL A 646 9.71 29.89 -5.96
CA VAL A 646 9.31 30.22 -4.59
C VAL A 646 8.09 29.39 -4.16
N PRO A 647 6.99 29.35 -4.95
CA PRO A 647 5.90 28.42 -4.71
C PRO A 647 6.38 26.96 -4.59
N HIS A 648 7.17 26.47 -5.55
CA HIS A 648 7.64 25.07 -5.57
C HIS A 648 8.33 24.65 -4.29
N VAL A 649 9.29 25.43 -3.81
CA VAL A 649 10.00 25.13 -2.55
C VAL A 649 9.06 25.32 -1.35
N SER A 650 8.19 26.33 -1.36
CA SER A 650 7.21 26.57 -0.28
C SER A 650 6.14 25.47 -0.16
N TYR A 651 5.84 24.73 -1.24
CA TYR A 651 4.93 23.59 -1.21
C TYR A 651 5.53 22.35 -0.51
N MET A 652 6.78 22.41 -0.04
CA MET A 652 7.31 21.36 0.84
C MET A 652 6.54 21.27 2.17
N PHE A 653 5.96 22.38 2.61
CA PHE A 653 5.16 22.46 3.83
C PHE A 653 3.74 21.98 3.61
N SER A 654 3.30 21.12 4.50
CA SER A 654 1.94 20.65 4.57
C SER A 654 0.96 21.76 4.98
N HIS A 655 -0.35 21.50 4.95
CA HIS A 655 -1.31 22.49 5.43
C HIS A 655 -1.17 22.70 6.95
N ARG A 656 -1.03 21.61 7.71
CA ARG A 656 -0.78 21.64 9.16
C ARG A 656 0.50 22.41 9.49
N GLU A 657 1.59 22.12 8.78
CA GLU A 657 2.89 22.77 8.99
C GLU A 657 2.83 24.28 8.68
N ARG A 658 2.10 24.68 7.61
CA ARG A 658 1.87 26.09 7.29
C ARG A 658 1.03 26.81 8.35
N ALA A 659 0.05 26.14 8.96
CA ALA A 659 -0.72 26.70 10.07
C ALA A 659 0.19 26.92 11.29
N ALA A 660 1.02 25.93 11.65
CA ALA A 660 1.99 26.04 12.74
C ALA A 660 3.00 27.19 12.53
N LEU A 661 3.47 27.41 11.29
CA LEU A 661 4.33 28.55 10.95
C LEU A 661 3.63 29.91 11.10
N ARG A 662 2.32 29.99 10.88
CA ARG A 662 1.54 31.23 11.07
C ARG A 662 1.29 31.50 12.55
N GLU A 663 1.01 30.45 13.33
CA GLU A 663 0.77 30.53 14.76
C GLU A 663 2.04 30.83 15.55
N SER A 664 3.18 30.23 15.20
CA SER A 664 4.47 30.52 15.85
C SER A 664 4.96 31.96 15.66
N ARG A 665 4.54 32.64 14.58
CA ARG A 665 4.77 34.09 14.39
C ARG A 665 3.94 34.96 15.34
N ASN A 666 2.87 34.40 15.91
CA ASN A 666 2.02 35.03 16.92
C ASN A 666 2.26 34.35 18.27
N VAL A 667 3.29 34.78 19.01
CA VAL A 667 3.71 34.26 20.33
C VAL A 667 2.60 33.53 21.12
N VAL A 668 2.49 32.21 20.95
CA VAL A 668 1.74 31.33 21.86
C VAL A 668 2.76 30.55 22.69
N PRO A 669 2.95 30.90 23.97
CA PRO A 669 3.77 30.11 24.88
C PRO A 669 3.10 28.73 25.09
N GLY A 670 3.78 27.64 24.72
CA GLY A 670 3.38 26.28 25.08
C GLY A 670 3.15 25.28 23.94
N ALA A 671 3.25 25.67 22.66
CA ALA A 671 3.27 24.71 21.57
C ALA A 671 4.60 23.94 21.56
N ALA A 672 4.54 22.60 21.53
CA ALA A 672 5.75 21.78 21.39
C ALA A 672 6.40 22.05 20.02
N PRO A 673 7.74 22.25 19.94
CA PRO A 673 8.43 22.47 18.67
C PRO A 673 8.25 21.25 17.74
N ASP A 674 7.97 21.52 16.47
CA ASP A 674 7.85 20.50 15.41
C ASP A 674 9.13 20.52 14.58
N THR A 675 9.98 19.51 14.77
CA THR A 675 11.30 19.46 14.14
C THR A 675 11.22 19.33 12.62
N PHE A 676 10.15 18.73 12.08
CA PHE A 676 9.95 18.70 10.62
C PHE A 676 9.72 20.10 10.06
N VAL A 677 9.00 20.96 10.79
CA VAL A 677 8.78 22.35 10.39
C VAL A 677 10.10 23.12 10.40
N ASN A 678 10.88 23.02 11.48
CA ASN A 678 12.18 23.70 11.60
C ASN A 678 13.14 23.27 10.48
N LEU A 679 13.25 21.95 10.27
CA LEU A 679 14.09 21.39 9.22
C LEU A 679 13.69 21.85 7.80
N LYS A 680 12.38 21.90 7.51
CA LYS A 680 11.87 22.40 6.23
C LYS A 680 12.09 23.91 6.08
N ASP A 681 12.04 24.68 7.17
CA ASP A 681 12.34 26.11 7.18
C ASP A 681 13.82 26.38 6.90
N SER A 682 14.71 25.58 7.48
CA SER A 682 16.14 25.58 7.13
C SER A 682 16.38 25.22 5.66
N LEU A 683 15.66 24.22 5.11
CA LEU A 683 15.72 23.89 3.67
C LEU A 683 15.18 25.02 2.79
N LEU A 684 14.08 25.67 3.19
CA LEU A 684 13.52 26.83 2.50
C LEU A 684 14.57 27.95 2.43
N THR A 685 15.15 28.31 3.58
CA THR A 685 16.22 29.31 3.71
C THR A 685 17.43 28.95 2.86
N PHE A 686 17.84 27.68 2.86
CA PHE A 686 18.92 27.15 2.03
C PHE A 686 18.67 27.39 0.53
N PHE A 687 17.49 27.02 0.02
CA PHE A 687 17.16 27.19 -1.40
C PHE A 687 16.96 28.65 -1.81
N TYR A 688 16.40 29.49 -0.92
CA TYR A 688 16.24 30.92 -1.17
C TYR A 688 17.60 31.62 -1.26
N SER A 689 18.50 31.27 -0.35
CA SER A 689 19.86 31.81 -0.30
C SER A 689 20.70 31.39 -1.49
N ALA A 690 20.60 30.11 -1.90
CA ALA A 690 21.27 29.60 -3.09
C ALA A 690 20.78 30.28 -4.39
N THR A 691 19.57 30.87 -4.38
CA THR A 691 18.98 31.53 -5.56
C THR A 691 18.93 33.05 -5.50
N GLY A 692 19.19 33.67 -4.34
CA GLY A 692 19.11 35.12 -4.16
C GLY A 692 17.69 35.70 -4.33
N GLN A 693 16.64 34.88 -4.22
CA GLN A 693 15.24 35.31 -4.45
C GLN A 693 14.70 36.27 -3.38
N GLU A 694 15.29 36.29 -2.18
CA GLU A 694 14.82 37.14 -1.06
C GLU A 694 15.66 38.39 -0.84
N THR A 695 16.99 38.26 -0.93
CA THR A 695 17.95 39.34 -0.63
C THR A 695 18.59 39.96 -1.87
N GLY A 696 18.40 39.36 -3.05
CA GLY A 696 19.14 39.67 -4.27
C GLY A 696 20.60 39.17 -4.27
N LEU A 697 21.06 38.61 -3.15
CA LEU A 697 22.41 38.07 -2.98
C LEU A 697 22.36 36.54 -2.99
N THR A 698 23.13 35.92 -3.88
CA THR A 698 23.30 34.47 -3.93
C THR A 698 24.41 34.03 -2.98
N PHE A 699 24.10 33.14 -2.05
CA PHE A 699 25.08 32.55 -1.13
C PHE A 699 25.35 31.10 -1.54
N ALA A 700 26.60 30.80 -1.91
CA ALA A 700 27.04 29.45 -2.25
C ALA A 700 27.63 28.71 -1.03
N GLU A 701 28.08 29.45 -0.02
CA GLU A 701 28.74 28.96 1.19
C GLU A 701 27.80 29.10 2.40
N ILE A 702 27.27 27.97 2.88
CA ILE A 702 26.27 27.94 3.94
C ILE A 702 26.77 27.05 5.08
N SER A 703 26.83 27.57 6.31
CA SER A 703 27.13 26.75 7.51
C SER A 703 25.86 26.38 8.26
N LEU A 704 25.80 25.16 8.79
CA LEU A 704 24.82 24.78 9.80
C LEU A 704 25.45 24.89 11.19
N LYS A 705 24.74 25.57 12.10
CA LYS A 705 25.27 25.94 13.42
C LYS A 705 24.23 25.71 14.51
N ASN A 706 24.66 25.18 15.65
CA ASN A 706 23.86 25.21 16.87
C ASN A 706 24.11 26.54 17.63
N PRO A 707 23.09 27.39 17.84
CA PRO A 707 23.28 28.67 18.53
C PRO A 707 23.63 28.51 20.01
N ASP A 708 23.18 27.43 20.67
CA ASP A 708 23.39 27.21 22.11
C ASP A 708 24.83 26.83 22.42
N THR A 709 25.44 25.97 21.60
CA THR A 709 26.85 25.57 21.75
C THR A 709 27.81 26.44 20.95
N ASN A 710 27.28 27.25 20.02
CA ASN A 710 28.02 28.02 19.04
C ASN A 710 28.84 27.16 18.05
N ASP A 711 28.60 25.84 18.00
CA ASP A 711 29.33 24.90 17.14
C ASP A 711 28.79 24.91 15.70
N VAL A 712 29.71 24.95 14.74
CA VAL A 712 29.42 24.71 13.32
C VAL A 712 29.74 23.25 13.02
N TYR A 713 28.72 22.43 12.74
CA TYR A 713 28.91 20.98 12.56
C TYR A 713 28.96 20.56 11.08
N ALA A 714 28.55 21.43 10.15
CA ALA A 714 28.67 21.20 8.71
C ALA A 714 28.78 22.51 7.92
N ILE A 715 29.54 22.47 6.83
CA ILE A 715 29.59 23.52 5.81
C ILE A 715 29.12 22.91 4.49
N ILE A 716 28.20 23.57 3.81
CA ILE A 716 27.63 23.17 2.53
C ILE A 716 28.04 24.19 1.47
N LEU A 717 28.65 23.70 0.39
CA LEU A 717 29.02 24.47 -0.79
C LEU A 717 28.06 24.11 -1.93
N VAL A 718 27.27 25.07 -2.41
CA VAL A 718 26.37 24.87 -3.57
C VAL A 718 27.11 25.31 -4.83
N THR A 719 27.27 24.44 -5.83
CA THR A 719 27.85 24.88 -7.12
C THR A 719 26.86 24.99 -8.25
N ASP A 720 25.78 24.22 -8.21
CA ASP A 720 24.73 24.27 -9.22
C ASP A 720 23.38 23.86 -8.64
N LEU A 721 22.32 24.28 -9.31
CA LEU A 721 20.97 23.76 -9.10
C LEU A 721 20.61 22.93 -10.33
N ARG A 722 19.94 21.81 -10.14
CA ARG A 722 19.58 20.90 -11.23
C ARG A 722 18.12 20.49 -11.16
N LEU A 723 17.58 20.07 -12.30
CA LEU A 723 16.22 19.55 -12.40
C LEU A 723 16.22 18.03 -12.24
N ASP A 724 15.55 17.55 -11.18
CA ASP A 724 15.18 16.15 -11.02
C ASP A 724 13.88 15.90 -11.78
N LEU A 725 14.03 15.46 -13.03
CA LEU A 725 12.92 15.23 -13.94
C LEU A 725 12.06 14.02 -13.53
N ALA A 726 12.61 13.06 -12.80
CA ALA A 726 11.86 11.87 -12.38
C ALA A 726 10.91 12.19 -11.21
N SER A 727 11.29 13.15 -10.37
CA SER A 727 10.54 13.54 -9.17
C SER A 727 9.90 14.92 -9.27
N HIS A 728 9.91 15.51 -10.46
CA HIS A 728 9.32 16.81 -10.76
C HIS A 728 9.81 17.92 -9.80
N THR A 729 11.09 17.91 -9.42
CA THR A 729 11.62 18.85 -8.43
C THR A 729 13.00 19.42 -8.82
N ILE A 730 13.48 20.33 -7.99
CA ILE A 730 14.84 20.86 -8.01
C ILE A 730 15.73 20.10 -7.02
N VAL A 731 17.01 20.03 -7.32
CA VAL A 731 18.04 19.46 -6.44
C VAL A 731 19.28 20.36 -6.49
N ALA A 732 19.88 20.63 -5.33
CA ALA A 732 21.15 21.33 -5.24
C ALA A 732 22.30 20.32 -5.42
N ASP A 733 23.16 20.59 -6.39
CA ASP A 733 24.45 19.92 -6.58
C ASP A 733 25.45 20.59 -5.64
N SER A 734 25.69 19.93 -4.51
CA SER A 734 26.37 20.51 -3.36
C SER A 734 27.52 19.63 -2.87
N TRP A 735 28.40 20.21 -2.06
CA TRP A 735 29.46 19.50 -1.33
C TRP A 735 29.35 19.80 0.15
N VAL A 736 29.33 18.74 0.95
CA VAL A 736 29.30 18.82 2.41
C VAL A 736 30.70 18.62 2.94
N ILE A 737 31.11 19.51 3.84
CA ILE A 737 32.38 19.47 4.57
C ILE A 737 32.05 19.30 6.06
N PRO A 738 32.69 18.36 6.76
CA PRO A 738 32.47 18.20 8.20
C PRO A 738 32.96 19.41 8.98
N GLY A 739 32.23 19.75 10.05
CA GLY A 739 32.55 20.89 10.91
C GLY A 739 33.63 20.62 11.96
N SER A 740 34.36 19.50 11.91
CA SER A 740 35.32 19.12 12.96
C SER A 740 36.40 20.17 13.18
N ASP A 741 36.84 20.31 14.43
CA ASP A 741 37.72 21.41 14.85
C ASP A 741 39.05 21.41 14.07
N ASP A 742 39.57 20.22 13.76
CA ASP A 742 40.78 20.03 12.98
C ASP A 742 40.62 20.47 11.52
N ILE A 743 39.46 20.20 10.92
CA ILE A 743 39.14 20.61 9.54
C ILE A 743 38.94 22.13 9.52
N GLN A 744 38.16 22.68 10.44
CA GLN A 744 37.93 24.12 10.50
C GLN A 744 39.23 24.91 10.71
N ALA A 745 40.14 24.44 11.56
CA ALA A 745 41.45 25.05 11.73
C ALA A 745 42.25 25.10 10.42
N ARG A 746 42.16 24.06 9.58
CA ARG A 746 42.85 23.97 8.27
C ARG A 746 42.18 24.81 7.17
N LEU A 747 40.88 25.09 7.32
CA LEU A 747 40.07 25.89 6.42
C LEU A 747 39.98 27.38 6.82
N LYS A 748 40.51 27.75 7.98
CA LYS A 748 40.54 29.13 8.48
C LYS A 748 41.15 30.08 7.43
N GLY A 749 40.40 31.11 7.07
CA GLY A 749 40.79 32.11 6.06
C GLY A 749 40.71 31.63 4.60
N LYS A 750 40.27 30.40 4.34
CA LYS A 750 40.08 29.86 2.97
C LYS A 750 38.63 29.87 2.51
N LEU A 751 37.70 29.89 3.46
CA LEU A 751 36.26 30.05 3.22
C LEU A 751 35.78 31.27 3.99
N ASN A 752 35.16 32.20 3.29
CA ASN A 752 34.35 33.23 3.91
C ASN A 752 32.94 32.66 3.97
N VAL A 753 32.60 31.95 5.05
CA VAL A 753 31.21 31.50 5.26
C VAL A 753 30.36 32.74 5.47
N ILE A 754 29.43 32.99 4.56
CA ILE A 754 28.67 34.25 4.53
C ILE A 754 27.30 34.10 5.20
N LEU A 755 26.73 32.89 5.18
CA LEU A 755 25.42 32.61 5.74
C LEU A 755 25.47 31.43 6.73
N SER A 756 24.93 31.65 7.93
CA SER A 756 24.73 30.61 8.93
C SER A 756 23.25 30.34 9.13
N ILE A 757 22.84 29.09 8.95
CA ILE A 757 21.51 28.59 9.32
C ILE A 757 21.63 28.05 10.75
N ASN A 758 20.86 28.62 11.67
CA ASN A 758 20.84 28.22 13.07
C ASN A 758 19.85 27.07 13.23
N THR A 759 20.32 25.95 13.78
CA THR A 759 19.52 24.74 13.99
C THR A 759 19.52 24.39 15.48
N ASP A 760 18.35 24.12 16.05
CA ASP A 760 18.27 23.63 17.43
C ASP A 760 18.87 22.21 17.57
N ALA A 761 18.91 21.66 18.79
CA ALA A 761 19.52 20.35 19.03
C ALA A 761 18.79 19.20 18.29
N ASP A 762 17.45 19.23 18.25
CA ASP A 762 16.62 18.20 17.61
C ASP A 762 16.77 18.28 16.08
N GLU A 763 16.80 19.50 15.53
CA GLU A 763 17.01 19.76 14.11
C GLU A 763 18.44 19.41 13.65
N SER A 764 19.44 19.73 14.48
CA SER A 764 20.84 19.36 14.21
C SER A 764 21.00 17.86 14.10
N GLU A 765 20.32 17.09 14.97
CA GLU A 765 20.29 15.63 14.87
C GLU A 765 19.57 15.18 13.60
N ALA A 766 18.45 15.79 13.22
CA ALA A 766 17.76 15.47 11.97
C ALA A 766 18.64 15.66 10.72
N TRP A 767 19.39 16.78 10.64
CA TRP A 767 20.34 17.03 9.55
C TRP A 767 21.42 15.94 9.46
N ARG A 768 21.88 15.39 10.59
CA ARG A 768 22.87 14.32 10.62
C ARG A 768 22.38 13.03 9.99
N TYR A 769 21.10 12.72 10.11
CA TYR A 769 20.49 11.58 9.41
C TYR A 769 20.26 11.87 7.92
N LEU A 770 20.00 13.12 7.55
CA LEU A 770 19.80 13.52 6.15
C LEU A 770 21.08 13.55 5.32
N PHE A 771 22.21 13.99 5.88
CA PHE A 771 23.46 14.08 5.12
C PHE A 771 23.87 12.74 4.46
N PRO A 772 23.90 11.60 5.18
CA PRO A 772 24.09 10.30 4.56
C PRO A 772 23.13 10.03 3.41
N LEU A 773 21.83 10.31 3.58
CA LEU A 773 20.84 10.08 2.52
C LEU A 773 21.15 10.89 1.27
N PHE A 774 21.47 12.18 1.40
CA PHE A 774 21.78 13.05 0.27
C PHE A 774 23.13 12.73 -0.39
N ILE A 775 24.12 12.25 0.37
CA ILE A 775 25.41 11.79 -0.17
C ILE A 775 25.22 10.50 -0.96
N GLU A 776 24.56 9.49 -0.36
CA GLU A 776 24.28 8.22 -1.01
C GLU A 776 23.39 8.41 -2.25
N ARG A 777 22.48 9.38 -2.23
CA ARG A 777 21.61 9.72 -3.36
C ARG A 777 22.36 9.98 -4.65
N CYS A 778 23.49 10.67 -4.60
CA CYS A 778 24.28 11.00 -5.78
C CYS A 778 25.62 10.27 -5.87
N ARG A 779 25.79 9.20 -5.10
CA ARG A 779 27.04 8.45 -5.06
C ARG A 779 27.38 7.92 -6.46
N ALA A 780 28.57 8.29 -6.93
CA ALA A 780 29.16 7.83 -8.19
C ALA A 780 30.50 7.10 -7.99
N TRP A 781 30.83 6.78 -6.73
CA TRP A 781 32.07 6.14 -6.31
C TRP A 781 31.78 4.99 -5.34
N GLU A 782 32.65 3.99 -5.32
CA GLU A 782 32.48 2.81 -4.47
C GLU A 782 32.81 3.09 -3.01
N HIS A 783 32.22 2.32 -2.09
CA HIS A 783 32.69 2.28 -0.72
C HIS A 783 34.05 1.58 -0.65
N LYS A 784 34.96 2.12 0.17
CA LYS A 784 36.27 1.52 0.43
C LYS A 784 36.10 0.29 1.33
N THR A 785 37.06 -0.63 1.30
CA THR A 785 37.05 -1.84 2.15
C THR A 785 37.05 -1.51 3.66
N ASN A 786 37.60 -0.36 4.04
CA ASN A 786 37.61 0.17 5.41
C ASN A 786 36.47 1.17 5.68
N CYS A 787 35.39 1.15 4.89
CA CYS A 787 34.25 2.05 5.06
C CYS A 787 33.66 1.94 6.47
N GLU A 788 33.48 3.07 7.13
CA GLU A 788 33.00 3.16 8.51
C GLU A 788 31.57 2.64 8.66
N TYR A 789 30.71 2.84 7.64
CA TYR A 789 29.36 2.28 7.63
C TYR A 789 29.37 0.76 7.68
N LEU A 790 30.31 0.13 6.99
CA LEU A 790 30.43 -1.33 6.93
C LEU A 790 31.02 -1.88 8.22
N ALA A 791 32.04 -1.21 8.76
CA ALA A 791 32.70 -1.59 10.00
C ALA A 791 31.74 -1.50 11.21
N GLN A 792 30.89 -0.47 11.25
CA GLN A 792 29.95 -0.24 12.35
C GLN A 792 28.55 -0.81 12.10
N ASN A 793 28.27 -1.29 10.87
CA ASN A 793 26.94 -1.68 10.40
C ASN A 793 25.87 -0.63 10.75
N SER A 794 26.20 0.64 10.58
CA SER A 794 25.40 1.77 11.06
C SER A 794 25.56 2.97 10.15
N ALA A 795 24.44 3.61 9.82
CA ALA A 795 24.40 4.83 9.03
C ALA A 795 23.10 5.59 9.38
N PRO A 796 23.15 6.81 9.96
CA PRO A 796 24.35 7.63 10.21
C PRO A 796 25.34 7.02 11.22
N LEU A 797 26.59 7.44 11.12
CA LEU A 797 27.60 7.18 12.15
C LEU A 797 27.31 8.07 13.38
N TYR A 798 27.58 7.56 14.57
CA TYR A 798 27.39 8.27 15.85
C TYR A 798 25.97 8.86 16.00
N PRO A 799 24.93 8.02 16.04
CA PRO A 799 23.57 8.48 16.31
C PRO A 799 23.46 9.07 17.73
N GLY A 800 22.71 10.17 17.86
CA GLY A 800 22.52 10.91 19.12
C GLY A 800 23.67 11.84 19.48
N ALA A 801 24.62 12.09 18.57
CA ALA A 801 25.73 13.01 18.81
C ALA A 801 25.33 14.50 18.76
N GLY A 802 24.12 14.83 18.32
CA GLY A 802 23.62 16.20 18.21
C GLY A 802 24.56 17.04 17.36
N SER A 803 24.79 18.29 17.72
CA SER A 803 25.66 19.19 16.97
C SER A 803 27.17 18.99 17.22
N ASP A 804 27.62 17.84 17.76
CA ASP A 804 29.06 17.59 18.01
C ASP A 804 29.86 17.62 16.68
N PRO A 805 30.74 18.63 16.48
CA PRO A 805 31.47 18.81 15.23
C PRO A 805 32.48 17.67 14.98
N ASN A 806 32.94 16.98 16.02
CA ASN A 806 33.96 15.93 15.94
C ASN A 806 33.36 14.54 15.65
N LYS A 807 32.04 14.43 15.51
CA LYS A 807 31.34 13.18 15.21
C LYS A 807 30.70 13.22 13.83
N VAL A 808 31.46 13.03 12.76
CA VAL A 808 30.93 13.07 11.38
C VAL A 808 29.92 11.94 11.14
N SER A 809 28.71 12.27 10.67
CA SER A 809 27.61 11.30 10.53
C SER A 809 27.68 10.41 9.29
N TYR A 810 28.66 10.64 8.41
CA TYR A 810 28.82 9.93 7.14
C TYR A 810 30.22 9.39 6.90
N CYS A 811 30.33 8.37 6.06
CA CYS A 811 31.59 7.69 5.79
C CYS A 811 32.58 8.58 5.02
N SER A 812 33.88 8.33 5.21
CA SER A 812 34.97 9.07 4.56
C SER A 812 35.19 8.70 3.10
N CYS A 813 34.45 7.72 2.57
CA CYS A 813 34.70 7.14 1.25
C CYS A 813 34.61 8.17 0.11
N GLY A 814 33.74 9.17 0.24
CA GLY A 814 33.51 10.21 -0.77
C GLY A 814 34.32 11.48 -0.61
N MET A 815 35.09 11.63 0.48
CA MET A 815 35.87 12.84 0.71
C MET A 815 36.93 13.02 -0.38
N GLY A 816 36.92 14.19 -1.01
CA GLY A 816 37.90 14.54 -2.05
C GLY A 816 37.62 13.95 -3.43
N VAL A 817 36.54 13.19 -3.60
CA VAL A 817 36.20 12.53 -4.88
C VAL A 817 35.35 13.45 -5.76
N GLY A 818 35.71 13.59 -7.05
CA GLY A 818 34.94 14.41 -8.02
C GLY A 818 34.87 15.89 -7.67
N THR A 819 35.92 16.43 -7.07
CA THR A 819 35.96 17.79 -6.51
C THR A 819 36.60 18.83 -7.44
N GLU A 820 36.68 18.58 -8.75
CA GLU A 820 37.35 19.51 -9.70
C GLU A 820 36.70 20.90 -9.68
N VAL A 821 35.38 20.98 -9.60
CA VAL A 821 34.64 22.25 -9.55
C VAL A 821 34.94 23.01 -8.25
N VAL A 822 34.96 22.31 -7.12
CA VAL A 822 35.30 22.87 -5.80
C VAL A 822 36.75 23.33 -5.77
N ARG A 823 37.68 22.51 -6.27
CA ARG A 823 39.11 22.83 -6.34
C ARG A 823 39.37 24.11 -7.13
N ARG A 824 38.70 24.28 -8.28
CA ARG A 824 38.81 25.50 -9.08
C ARG A 824 38.29 26.75 -8.37
N ARG A 825 37.24 26.61 -7.55
CA ARG A 825 36.58 27.76 -6.90
C ARG A 825 37.18 28.11 -5.54
N TYR A 826 37.60 27.11 -4.76
CA TYR A 826 37.97 27.26 -3.35
C TYR A 826 39.37 26.70 -3.00
N GLY A 827 40.08 26.13 -3.98
CA GLY A 827 41.41 25.56 -3.80
C GLY A 827 41.44 24.13 -3.24
N ASP A 828 42.64 23.54 -3.23
CA ASP A 828 42.85 22.13 -2.87
C ASP A 828 42.48 21.78 -1.43
N ALA A 829 42.73 22.69 -0.50
CA ALA A 829 42.46 22.46 0.91
C ALA A 829 40.96 22.23 1.17
N VAL A 830 40.08 23.03 0.57
CA VAL A 830 38.62 22.88 0.67
C VAL A 830 38.17 21.63 -0.07
N ALA A 831 38.68 21.42 -1.29
CA ALA A 831 38.34 20.26 -2.11
C ALA A 831 38.69 18.92 -1.45
N THR A 832 39.70 18.87 -0.58
CA THR A 832 40.16 17.63 0.10
C THR A 832 39.11 17.06 1.06
N TYR A 833 38.32 17.92 1.72
CA TYR A 833 37.35 17.52 2.75
C TYR A 833 35.91 17.51 2.25
N ALA A 834 35.68 17.90 0.99
CA ALA A 834 34.38 18.00 0.37
C ALA A 834 33.85 16.63 -0.09
N THR A 835 32.60 16.30 0.26
CA THR A 835 31.87 15.12 -0.23
C THR A 835 30.60 15.58 -0.96
N ARG A 836 30.39 15.12 -2.20
CA ARG A 836 29.25 15.55 -3.02
C ARG A 836 27.92 15.04 -2.44
N ALA A 837 26.87 15.87 -2.47
CA ALA A 837 25.53 15.57 -1.96
C ALA A 837 24.44 16.17 -2.87
N ALA A 838 23.32 15.45 -3.01
CA ALA A 838 22.12 15.87 -3.74
C ALA A 838 21.00 16.30 -2.78
N ILE A 839 21.02 17.56 -2.36
CA ILE A 839 20.07 18.12 -1.39
C ILE A 839 18.79 18.56 -2.13
N SER A 840 17.61 18.13 -1.67
CA SER A 840 16.32 18.53 -2.25
C SER A 840 15.32 18.96 -1.18
N PRO A 841 14.23 19.67 -1.56
CA PRO A 841 13.09 19.85 -0.68
C PRO A 841 12.51 18.51 -0.20
N LEU A 842 11.91 18.52 1.00
CA LEU A 842 11.21 17.38 1.59
C LEU A 842 9.71 17.65 1.58
N PHE A 843 9.02 17.18 0.54
CA PHE A 843 7.60 17.44 0.35
C PHE A 843 6.73 16.64 1.33
N SER A 844 5.61 17.25 1.71
CA SER A 844 4.56 16.60 2.47
C SER A 844 3.90 15.46 1.67
N VAL A 845 3.36 14.49 2.40
CA VAL A 845 2.68 13.33 1.82
C VAL A 845 1.17 13.57 1.91
N SER A 846 0.50 13.69 0.77
CA SER A 846 -0.87 14.20 0.67
C SER A 846 -1.88 13.45 1.57
N TYR A 847 -1.86 12.11 1.57
CA TYR A 847 -2.79 11.29 2.36
C TYR A 847 -2.52 11.27 3.87
N LEU A 848 -1.41 11.83 4.34
CA LEU A 848 -1.12 12.00 5.77
C LEU A 848 -1.72 13.30 6.32
N GLU A 849 -2.17 14.20 5.46
CA GLU A 849 -2.74 15.47 5.87
C GLU A 849 -4.26 15.34 6.06
N LYS A 850 -4.77 15.79 7.20
CA LYS A 850 -6.21 15.88 7.44
C LYS A 850 -6.81 16.97 6.56
N ASP A 851 -7.93 16.65 5.92
CA ASP A 851 -8.64 17.55 5.03
C ASP A 851 -9.21 18.75 5.82
N VAL A 852 -8.62 19.93 5.65
CA VAL A 852 -9.16 21.22 6.16
C VAL A 852 -10.21 21.79 5.20
N MET A 853 -10.59 21.06 4.15
CA MET A 853 -11.56 21.50 3.14
C MET A 853 -13.00 21.05 3.42
N SER A 854 -13.31 20.64 4.66
CA SER A 854 -14.68 20.77 5.17
C SER A 854 -14.82 22.23 5.62
N GLY A 855 -15.47 23.05 4.78
CA GLY A 855 -15.38 24.51 4.79
C GLY A 855 -15.38 25.16 6.17
N ASP A 856 -14.26 25.82 6.50
CA ASP A 856 -14.21 26.84 7.55
C ASP A 856 -13.33 28.00 7.07
N SER A 857 -13.80 28.66 6.00
CA SER A 857 -13.47 30.07 5.75
C SER A 857 -14.58 30.92 6.37
N GLY A 858 -14.64 30.89 7.70
CA GLY A 858 -15.44 31.77 8.55
C GLY A 858 -14.67 31.97 9.87
N PRO A 859 -14.77 33.14 10.52
CA PRO A 859 -13.99 33.39 11.72
C PRO A 859 -14.49 32.49 12.86
N SER A 860 -13.64 31.53 13.25
CA SER A 860 -13.61 30.85 14.56
C SER A 860 -14.96 30.45 15.16
N ALA A 861 -15.37 29.19 14.97
CA ALA A 861 -16.38 28.54 15.80
C ALA A 861 -15.79 27.28 16.47
N GLU A 862 -15.83 27.27 17.80
CA GLU A 862 -15.35 26.21 18.68
C GLU A 862 -15.99 24.84 18.38
N ALA A 863 -15.23 23.77 18.65
CA ALA A 863 -15.55 22.36 18.44
C ALA A 863 -17.01 21.95 18.80
N PRO A 864 -17.61 20.97 18.08
CA PRO A 864 -18.97 20.53 18.33
C PRO A 864 -19.10 19.88 19.71
N THR A 865 -19.62 20.61 20.68
CA THR A 865 -19.92 20.09 22.01
C THR A 865 -21.07 19.09 21.94
N GLU A 866 -20.76 17.90 22.42
CA GLU A 866 -21.61 16.77 22.81
C GLU A 866 -23.11 17.03 22.96
N ALA A 867 -23.92 16.12 22.39
CA ALA A 867 -25.37 16.09 22.49
C ALA A 867 -25.90 15.81 23.93
N GLY A 868 -25.82 16.79 24.83
CA GLY A 868 -26.39 16.78 26.19
C GLY A 868 -26.90 18.16 26.61
N CYS A 869 -27.55 18.25 27.79
CA CYS A 869 -27.95 19.55 28.34
C CYS A 869 -26.74 20.46 28.58
N ARG A 870 -26.76 21.70 28.08
CA ARG A 870 -25.64 22.65 28.17
C ARG A 870 -25.15 22.91 29.60
N VAL A 871 -26.04 22.83 30.60
CA VAL A 871 -25.72 23.15 32.00
C VAL A 871 -25.31 21.93 32.82
N CYS A 872 -26.00 20.80 32.65
CA CYS A 872 -25.83 19.64 33.53
C CYS A 872 -25.34 18.37 32.83
N GLY A 873 -25.15 18.39 31.51
CA GLY A 873 -24.58 17.28 30.72
C GLY A 873 -25.46 16.04 30.56
N LYS A 874 -26.63 15.96 31.22
CA LYS A 874 -27.50 14.77 31.19
C LYS A 874 -28.06 14.50 29.77
N LYS A 875 -28.02 13.24 29.34
CA LYS A 875 -28.55 12.71 28.07
C LYS A 875 -29.75 11.78 28.36
N GLY A 876 -30.76 11.71 27.47
CA GLY A 876 -31.86 10.72 27.56
C GLY A 876 -33.28 11.24 27.85
N LYS A 877 -33.52 12.55 27.96
CA LYS A 877 -34.86 13.17 27.92
C LYS A 877 -34.98 14.06 26.67
N PRO A 878 -36.19 14.26 26.10
CA PRO A 878 -36.35 15.22 25.00
C PRO A 878 -35.88 16.60 25.47
N LEU A 879 -34.79 17.09 24.88
CA LEU A 879 -34.19 18.37 25.26
C LEU A 879 -34.93 19.50 24.56
N SER A 880 -35.32 20.51 25.32
CA SER A 880 -35.89 21.74 24.78
C SER A 880 -34.76 22.58 24.18
N VAL A 881 -34.89 22.95 22.91
CA VAL A 881 -33.97 23.90 22.26
C VAL A 881 -34.34 25.34 22.63
N CYS A 882 -33.35 26.23 22.69
CA CYS A 882 -33.64 27.66 22.81
C CYS A 882 -34.52 28.11 21.63
N SER A 883 -35.65 28.76 21.91
CA SER A 883 -36.61 29.15 20.88
C SER A 883 -36.07 30.20 19.91
N ARG A 884 -35.01 30.93 20.29
CA ARG A 884 -34.39 31.97 19.47
C ARG A 884 -33.30 31.41 18.54
N CYS A 885 -32.16 31.02 19.10
CA CYS A 885 -31.01 30.57 18.29
C CYS A 885 -31.10 29.10 17.84
N LYS A 886 -31.97 28.30 18.47
CA LYS A 886 -32.11 26.84 18.26
C LYS A 886 -30.84 25.99 18.48
N ASN A 887 -29.69 26.61 18.77
CA ASN A 887 -28.38 25.97 18.91
C ASN A 887 -28.16 25.32 20.29
N MET A 888 -28.65 25.93 21.37
CA MET A 888 -28.49 25.39 22.73
C MET A 888 -29.65 24.47 23.13
N LYS A 889 -29.33 23.36 23.80
CA LYS A 889 -30.28 22.33 24.28
C LYS A 889 -30.28 22.26 25.82
N TYR A 890 -31.47 22.25 26.42
CA TYR A 890 -31.67 22.23 27.87
C TYR A 890 -32.60 21.09 28.29
N CYS A 891 -32.31 20.43 29.41
CA CYS A 891 -33.17 19.37 29.95
C CYS A 891 -34.37 19.89 30.76
N SER A 892 -34.37 21.17 31.14
CA SER A 892 -35.46 21.82 31.87
C SER A 892 -35.39 23.35 31.75
N ARG A 893 -36.48 24.04 32.10
CA ARG A 893 -36.57 25.51 32.07
C ARG A 893 -35.60 26.14 33.07
N GLU A 894 -35.35 25.49 34.20
CA GLU A 894 -34.42 25.93 35.23
C GLU A 894 -32.98 25.97 34.67
N CYS A 895 -32.56 24.94 33.93
CA CYS A 895 -31.25 24.92 33.28
C CYS A 895 -31.13 26.02 32.22
N GLN A 896 -32.19 26.29 31.46
CA GLN A 896 -32.19 27.39 30.49
C GLN A 896 -32.05 28.76 31.18
N VAL A 897 -32.78 29.01 32.26
CA VAL A 897 -32.72 30.28 33.01
C VAL A 897 -31.34 30.47 33.66
N GLN A 898 -30.75 29.40 34.16
CA GLN A 898 -29.41 29.43 34.76
C GLN A 898 -28.35 29.81 33.71
N ASP A 899 -28.40 29.21 32.52
CA ASP A 899 -27.47 29.52 31.42
C ASP A 899 -27.76 30.89 30.77
N TRP A 900 -29.00 31.38 30.85
CA TRP A 900 -29.44 32.58 30.13
C TRP A 900 -28.56 33.81 30.40
N LYS A 901 -28.02 33.95 31.61
CA LYS A 901 -27.11 35.07 31.94
C LYS A 901 -25.84 35.09 31.09
N ARG A 902 -25.35 33.91 30.68
CA ARG A 902 -24.19 33.75 29.79
C ARG A 902 -24.65 33.65 28.34
N HIS A 903 -25.58 32.74 28.04
CA HIS A 903 -26.06 32.46 26.69
C HIS A 903 -26.70 33.66 25.99
N LYS A 904 -27.36 34.58 26.71
CA LYS A 904 -28.01 35.76 26.10
C LYS A 904 -27.04 36.60 25.24
N LYS A 905 -25.74 36.61 25.54
CA LYS A 905 -24.73 37.37 24.77
C LYS A 905 -24.42 36.72 23.42
N ASP A 906 -24.57 35.40 23.33
CA ASP A 906 -24.18 34.59 22.18
C ASP A 906 -25.41 34.01 21.45
N CYS A 907 -26.63 34.37 21.86
CA CYS A 907 -27.90 33.90 21.33
C CYS A 907 -28.32 34.75 20.10
N THR A 908 -27.84 34.34 18.92
CA THR A 908 -28.19 34.93 17.62
C THR A 908 -29.48 34.37 17.06
#